data_AF-A0A855ELZ4-F1
#
_entry.id   AF-A0A855ELZ4-F1
#
_cell.length_a   1.000
_cell.length_b   1.000
_cell.length_c   1.000
_cell.angle_alpha   90.00
_cell.angle_beta   90.00
_cell.angle_gamma   90.00
#
_symmetry.space_group_name_H-M   'P 1'
#
loop_
_entity.id
_entity.type
_entity.pdbx_description
1 polymer ?
#
loop_
_entity_poly.entity_id
_entity_poly.type
_entity_poly.pdbx_seq_one_letter_code
_entity_poly.pdbx_strand_id
1 'polypeptide(L)'
;MTIRIYPSRLQGEPLETHEHETMTLSAWFAQNVQGWTPDQQHPVAVEIDGVPVPSSEWPLCVIKRETDVRMYPVPYGTGAEIALWVAVSVAVASAAYSIYMMSTMSQPGGSGAQAASGDQIDLNPAKANAAKLGDPIREIFGKYRVWPDYVMQPVSRFVNETSMETSMFLCVGVGDMVINQSDIKIGNTPISAFGTDVRYTLYPPGATVSGDTRTENWFNSPEVGNTGSGTAGLDLGSSGPETVSIIADALVMSDNTITLVDVSASGGDEEIPPSWTVGTVITVLAPNSYTVVSSGGYSVIYGGIEELAPYIGMPLTLNYNGNDYDLVTASYAPGVPAVPGVGGSAATITASAAPTSYDFSTAPVTFSISWQGTTYAVSLVTNYVTMSGLTSSITSQLSGSGLVARDISGRLEIGEASSPFAGGSITNSPLPASAFGDAPVNTTGVKSAGGTAEVRAHITLAYNSAAGTPFTGLPEGIQRFSLGLAGNQFRITAIDSQTVTVERTTVTTGAAGETITTPDPSWPGFTERTLLDATVTGVSDDYEWVGPFLACPDGETLDAFEVNINFQSGLVRYTDKGNKRSMPVRLVIQYRKVGTTTWAQQSPFYSRSTENQIGFTHRYNVSPGQYEIRMRRTEPVKGGSTRDQVFWQALRSRLSKRPVKYEGVTTMALTVRTGNRLAAMSDRRISVTPTRLYSGGRAARSISGALYHVLESLGFTASQIDTAAINALEQTYWTPRGEKFDWASGESKSALEVLQKITNAGMGYFLLSDGLASAGREGIKPWVGMITPQETTEELQTAFKAPSQDDYDGVDVTYINGTTWAEETVQCRQSGNPTPLKIESYTLDGVLDEDRAYRIGMRRLLGYQLQRLQHTTSTEMDALCYEFMDRIVMADDIPGGQTLSCLITDMTYDSSKITMVLSEPPDWSFQNPRVIIRHQDGRASAMVVPTRIDDYTLSVPYSAALEPELWAMNDAYIEPPRLLFCSSVRVPYDALVGEISPGNDGISQVTAIQYHPGKYAYDDATYPGDVA
;
A
#
# COMPACT_ATOMS: atom_id res chain seq x y z
N MET A 1 -23.06 -44.50 37.98
CA MET A 1 -22.55 -43.22 37.48
C MET A 1 -22.84 -43.14 36.00
N THR A 2 -23.16 -41.95 35.58
CA THR A 2 -23.92 -41.59 34.37
C THR A 2 -23.02 -40.77 33.45
N ILE A 3 -23.28 -40.81 32.14
CA ILE A 3 -22.66 -39.89 31.19
C ILE A 3 -23.29 -38.52 31.39
N ARG A 4 -22.47 -37.53 31.71
CA ARG A 4 -22.89 -36.15 32.02
C ARG A 4 -22.42 -35.20 30.94
N ILE A 5 -23.37 -34.50 30.32
CA ILE A 5 -23.11 -33.57 29.23
C ILE A 5 -23.19 -32.15 29.80
N TYR A 6 -22.13 -31.36 29.67
CA TYR A 6 -22.04 -30.02 30.22
C TYR A 6 -22.14 -28.96 29.11
N PRO A 7 -22.70 -27.77 29.39
CA PRO A 7 -22.83 -26.71 28.40
C PRO A 7 -21.48 -26.10 28.00
N SER A 8 -20.47 -26.21 28.87
CA SER A 8 -19.10 -25.79 28.62
C SER A 8 -18.17 -26.41 29.68
N ARG A 9 -16.86 -26.17 29.58
CA ARG A 9 -15.88 -26.55 30.62
C ARG A 9 -15.91 -25.61 31.86
N LEU A 10 -16.78 -24.61 31.89
CA LEU A 10 -16.98 -23.77 33.07
C LEU A 10 -17.73 -24.54 34.16
N GLN A 11 -17.53 -24.17 35.43
CA GLN A 11 -18.25 -24.79 36.55
C GLN A 11 -19.75 -24.58 36.41
N GLY A 12 -20.52 -25.67 36.35
CA GLY A 12 -21.97 -25.68 36.25
C GLY A 12 -22.54 -27.09 36.38
N GLU A 13 -23.86 -27.20 36.44
CA GLU A 13 -24.59 -28.47 36.45
C GLU A 13 -24.63 -29.08 35.03
N PRO A 14 -24.66 -30.42 34.89
CA PRO A 14 -24.81 -31.06 33.59
C PRO A 14 -26.18 -30.76 32.99
N LEU A 15 -26.22 -30.48 31.68
CA LEU A 15 -27.44 -30.33 30.89
C LEU A 15 -28.24 -31.63 30.85
N GLU A 16 -27.51 -32.74 30.67
CA GLU A 16 -28.09 -34.06 30.52
C GLU A 16 -27.27 -35.10 31.27
N THR A 17 -27.96 -36.12 31.74
CA THR A 17 -27.39 -37.22 32.49
C THR A 17 -28.00 -38.53 31.98
N HIS A 18 -27.17 -39.38 31.37
CA HIS A 18 -27.59 -40.62 30.75
C HIS A 18 -27.06 -41.83 31.51
N GLU A 19 -27.91 -42.83 31.74
CA GLU A 19 -27.46 -44.14 32.23
C GLU A 19 -26.92 -44.99 31.08
N HIS A 20 -25.93 -45.83 31.36
CA HIS A 20 -25.37 -46.73 30.36
C HIS A 20 -25.01 -48.09 30.97
N GLU A 21 -25.01 -49.13 30.12
CA GLU A 21 -24.49 -50.44 30.47
C GLU A 21 -22.97 -50.53 30.22
N THR A 22 -22.35 -51.67 30.50
CA THR A 22 -20.93 -51.87 30.17
C THR A 22 -20.78 -51.99 28.65
N MET A 23 -20.22 -50.97 28.01
CA MET A 23 -20.04 -50.90 26.55
C MET A 23 -18.86 -50.01 26.17
N THR A 24 -18.50 -49.91 24.90
CA THR A 24 -17.50 -48.93 24.45
C THR A 24 -18.14 -47.56 24.29
N LEU A 25 -17.34 -46.50 24.42
CA LEU A 25 -17.80 -45.12 24.22
C LEU A 25 -18.37 -44.93 22.80
N SER A 26 -17.72 -45.52 21.79
CA SER A 26 -18.25 -45.56 20.40
C SER A 26 -19.61 -46.27 20.28
N ALA A 27 -19.82 -47.39 21.00
CA ALA A 27 -21.09 -48.11 20.97
C ALA A 27 -22.19 -47.28 21.63
N TRP A 28 -21.86 -46.53 22.69
CA TRP A 28 -22.79 -45.60 23.30
C TRP A 28 -23.18 -44.48 22.34
N PHE A 29 -22.21 -43.86 21.65
CA PHE A 29 -22.49 -42.84 20.63
C PHE A 29 -23.31 -43.40 19.45
N ALA A 30 -22.97 -44.58 18.94
CA ALA A 30 -23.71 -45.22 17.85
C ALA A 30 -25.17 -45.56 18.22
N GLN A 31 -25.44 -45.81 19.51
CA GLN A 31 -26.80 -46.10 19.99
C GLN A 31 -27.60 -44.84 20.31
N ASN A 32 -26.96 -43.78 20.81
CA ASN A 32 -27.65 -42.60 21.35
C ASN A 32 -27.56 -41.36 20.44
N VAL A 33 -26.67 -41.34 19.46
CA VAL A 33 -26.45 -40.19 18.55
C VAL A 33 -26.72 -40.60 17.11
N GLN A 34 -27.83 -40.07 16.55
CA GLN A 34 -28.26 -40.37 15.19
C GLN A 34 -27.22 -39.88 14.17
N GLY A 35 -26.86 -40.74 13.22
CA GLY A 35 -25.90 -40.41 12.15
C GLY A 35 -24.44 -40.38 12.61
N TRP A 36 -24.14 -40.79 13.85
CA TRP A 36 -22.77 -40.86 14.35
C TRP A 36 -21.95 -41.89 13.56
N THR A 37 -20.76 -41.48 13.13
CA THR A 37 -19.76 -42.37 12.51
C THR A 37 -18.40 -42.13 13.17
N PRO A 38 -17.55 -43.17 13.35
CA PRO A 38 -16.29 -43.02 14.06
C PRO A 38 -15.30 -42.06 13.36
N ASP A 39 -15.35 -41.99 12.03
CA ASP A 39 -14.39 -41.26 11.18
C ASP A 39 -14.72 -39.78 10.95
N GLN A 40 -15.77 -39.24 11.58
CA GLN A 40 -16.10 -37.82 11.51
C GLN A 40 -15.32 -37.00 12.54
N GLN A 41 -15.17 -35.70 12.29
CA GLN A 41 -14.68 -34.78 13.30
C GLN A 41 -15.79 -34.51 14.33
N HIS A 42 -15.60 -34.95 15.57
CA HIS A 42 -16.65 -34.89 16.59
C HIS A 42 -16.70 -33.51 17.28
N PRO A 43 -17.88 -32.89 17.43
CA PRO A 43 -18.04 -31.56 18.05
C PRO A 43 -17.96 -31.57 19.59
N VAL A 44 -17.62 -32.72 20.19
CA VAL A 44 -17.56 -32.90 21.64
C VAL A 44 -16.21 -33.50 22.06
N ALA A 45 -15.69 -33.03 23.19
CA ALA A 45 -14.57 -33.62 23.89
C ALA A 45 -15.10 -34.46 25.05
N VAL A 46 -14.60 -35.69 25.18
CA VAL A 46 -15.00 -36.62 26.24
C VAL A 46 -13.86 -36.77 27.24
N GLU A 47 -14.20 -36.71 28.52
CA GLU A 47 -13.32 -37.02 29.65
C GLU A 47 -13.88 -38.24 30.39
N ILE A 48 -13.01 -39.20 30.69
CA ILE A 48 -13.33 -40.38 31.50
C ILE A 48 -12.52 -40.28 32.78
N ASP A 49 -13.20 -40.28 33.93
CA ASP A 49 -12.61 -40.12 35.26
C ASP A 49 -11.67 -38.89 35.36
N GLY A 50 -12.02 -37.83 34.63
CA GLY A 50 -11.26 -36.58 34.54
C GLY A 50 -10.09 -36.58 33.54
N VAL A 51 -9.92 -37.65 32.76
CA VAL A 51 -8.87 -37.76 31.73
C VAL A 51 -9.48 -37.58 30.33
N PRO A 52 -9.00 -36.63 29.52
CA PRO A 52 -9.47 -36.46 28.14
C PRO A 52 -9.14 -37.67 27.26
N VAL A 53 -10.12 -38.13 26.49
CA VAL A 53 -9.98 -39.26 25.56
C VAL A 53 -10.12 -38.77 24.12
N PRO A 54 -9.06 -38.92 23.28
CA PRO A 54 -9.12 -38.58 21.86
C PRO A 54 -10.19 -39.39 21.11
N SER A 55 -10.84 -38.78 20.11
CA SER A 55 -11.91 -39.44 19.34
C SER A 55 -11.49 -40.76 18.67
N SER A 56 -10.22 -40.87 18.26
CA SER A 56 -9.65 -42.09 17.69
C SER A 56 -9.61 -43.27 18.66
N GLU A 57 -9.69 -43.03 19.96
CA GLU A 57 -9.63 -44.06 21.01
C GLU A 57 -11.00 -44.46 21.55
N TRP A 58 -12.08 -43.76 21.19
CA TRP A 58 -13.44 -44.07 21.63
C TRP A 58 -13.92 -45.50 21.29
N PRO A 59 -13.46 -46.14 20.19
CA PRO A 59 -13.74 -47.55 19.93
C PRO A 59 -13.09 -48.52 20.93
N LEU A 60 -12.00 -48.12 21.57
CA LEU A 60 -11.20 -48.95 22.47
C LEU A 60 -11.52 -48.69 23.96
N CYS A 61 -12.15 -47.56 24.27
CA CYS A 61 -12.52 -47.18 25.64
C CYS A 61 -13.83 -47.84 26.08
N VAL A 62 -13.72 -48.85 26.95
CA VAL A 62 -14.87 -49.50 27.61
C VAL A 62 -15.28 -48.70 28.85
N ILE A 63 -16.51 -48.18 28.83
CA ILE A 63 -17.16 -47.51 29.97
C ILE A 63 -17.97 -48.53 30.78
N LYS A 64 -17.91 -48.45 32.11
CA LYS A 64 -18.66 -49.30 33.06
C LYS A 64 -19.63 -48.46 33.88
N ARG A 65 -20.60 -49.08 34.54
CA ARG A 65 -21.62 -48.36 35.34
C ARG A 65 -21.02 -47.46 36.43
N GLU A 66 -19.81 -47.73 36.88
CA GLU A 66 -19.08 -46.94 37.87
C GLU A 66 -18.21 -45.82 37.28
N THR A 67 -18.05 -45.75 35.95
CA THR A 67 -17.18 -44.79 35.26
C THR A 67 -17.80 -43.40 35.20
N ASP A 68 -17.04 -42.34 35.54
CA ASP A 68 -17.49 -40.95 35.37
C ASP A 68 -17.15 -40.45 33.97
N VAL A 69 -18.15 -40.33 33.11
CA VAL A 69 -17.96 -39.83 31.73
C VAL A 69 -18.53 -38.43 31.64
N ARG A 70 -17.70 -37.46 31.25
CA ARG A 70 -18.08 -36.06 31.07
C ARG A 70 -17.86 -35.63 29.64
N MET A 71 -18.85 -34.97 29.04
CA MET A 71 -18.79 -34.49 27.66
C MET A 71 -18.92 -32.97 27.63
N TYR A 72 -18.11 -32.32 26.81
CA TYR A 72 -18.10 -30.86 26.65
C TYR A 72 -18.07 -30.50 25.16
N PRO A 73 -18.77 -29.44 24.73
CA PRO A 73 -18.66 -28.96 23.36
C PRO A 73 -17.25 -28.42 23.06
N VAL A 74 -16.75 -28.65 21.85
CA VAL A 74 -15.49 -28.08 21.35
C VAL A 74 -15.83 -26.88 20.46
N PRO A 75 -15.34 -25.66 20.76
CA PRO A 75 -15.64 -24.47 19.96
C PRO A 75 -14.97 -24.57 18.58
N TYR A 76 -15.78 -24.50 17.51
CA TYR A 76 -15.34 -24.18 16.15
C TYR A 76 -15.55 -22.69 15.90
N GLY A 77 -14.59 -22.03 15.24
CA GLY A 77 -14.83 -20.77 14.53
C GLY A 77 -15.33 -19.56 15.34
N THR A 78 -15.47 -18.41 14.67
CA THR A 78 -15.64 -17.09 15.29
C THR A 78 -17.02 -16.87 15.92
N GLY A 79 -17.13 -17.08 17.23
CA GLY A 79 -17.84 -16.18 18.16
C GLY A 79 -19.37 -16.11 18.17
N ALA A 80 -20.10 -16.78 17.26
CA ALA A 80 -21.57 -16.74 17.22
C ALA A 80 -22.28 -18.11 17.43
N GLU A 81 -21.53 -19.22 17.54
CA GLU A 81 -22.10 -20.58 17.45
C GLU A 81 -22.25 -21.33 18.79
N ILE A 82 -21.99 -20.68 19.93
CA ILE A 82 -21.98 -21.37 21.25
C ILE A 82 -23.39 -21.50 21.89
N ALA A 83 -24.44 -20.91 21.30
CA ALA A 83 -25.80 -20.97 21.84
C ALA A 83 -26.66 -22.15 21.31
N LEU A 84 -26.19 -22.94 20.35
CA LEU A 84 -27.02 -23.89 19.60
C LEU A 84 -27.16 -25.29 20.20
N TRP A 85 -26.27 -25.71 21.11
CA TRP A 85 -26.12 -27.13 21.48
C TRP A 85 -26.81 -27.56 22.78
N VAL A 86 -27.81 -26.81 23.26
CA VAL A 86 -28.57 -27.16 24.49
C VAL A 86 -30.00 -27.66 24.20
N ALA A 87 -30.42 -27.79 22.94
CA ALA A 87 -31.84 -28.03 22.63
C ALA A 87 -32.15 -29.15 21.62
N VAL A 88 -31.29 -30.18 21.47
CA VAL A 88 -31.58 -31.30 20.54
C VAL A 88 -31.29 -32.65 21.17
N SER A 89 -32.31 -33.22 21.83
CA SER A 89 -32.30 -34.62 22.32
C SER A 89 -33.69 -35.27 22.35
N VAL A 90 -34.43 -35.32 21.23
CA VAL A 90 -35.31 -36.47 20.92
C VAL A 90 -35.35 -36.65 19.39
N ALA A 91 -34.84 -37.77 18.93
CA ALA A 91 -34.88 -38.20 17.53
C ALA A 91 -36.09 -39.12 17.29
N VAL A 92 -36.99 -38.77 16.37
CA VAL A 92 -37.60 -39.71 15.42
C VAL A 92 -37.88 -39.00 14.08
N ALA A 93 -37.10 -39.38 13.07
CA ALA A 93 -37.37 -39.38 11.64
C ALA A 93 -37.99 -38.13 10.93
N SER A 94 -37.12 -37.44 10.19
CA SER A 94 -37.32 -36.88 8.84
C SER A 94 -38.48 -35.90 8.62
N ALA A 95 -38.18 -34.59 8.78
CA ALA A 95 -38.75 -33.46 8.02
C ALA A 95 -38.23 -32.08 8.53
N ALA A 96 -37.60 -32.03 9.71
CA ALA A 96 -37.32 -30.78 10.41
C ALA A 96 -36.03 -30.02 10.00
N TYR A 97 -35.43 -30.31 8.84
CA TYR A 97 -34.26 -29.57 8.34
C TYR A 97 -34.61 -28.23 7.65
N SER A 98 -35.89 -27.99 7.36
CA SER A 98 -36.40 -26.74 6.77
C SER A 98 -36.78 -25.69 7.83
N ILE A 99 -37.19 -26.12 9.01
CA ILE A 99 -37.78 -25.26 10.05
C ILE A 99 -36.72 -24.59 10.91
N TYR A 100 -35.62 -25.29 11.18
CA TYR A 100 -34.49 -24.68 11.88
C TYR A 100 -33.82 -23.58 11.04
N MET A 101 -33.81 -23.74 9.71
CA MET A 101 -33.28 -22.74 8.78
C MET A 101 -34.23 -21.57 8.50
N MET A 102 -35.56 -21.70 8.67
CA MET A 102 -36.51 -20.61 8.43
C MET A 102 -36.90 -19.81 9.68
N SER A 103 -36.96 -20.43 10.86
CA SER A 103 -37.32 -19.74 12.11
C SER A 103 -36.16 -18.97 12.75
N THR A 104 -34.90 -19.28 12.39
CA THR A 104 -33.71 -18.54 12.86
C THR A 104 -33.16 -17.51 11.84
N MET A 105 -33.69 -17.46 10.61
CA MET A 105 -33.35 -16.42 9.61
C MET A 105 -34.11 -15.10 9.78
N SER A 106 -34.71 -14.85 10.95
CA SER A 106 -35.36 -13.59 11.33
C SER A 106 -34.64 -12.83 12.45
N GLN A 107 -33.33 -13.03 12.64
CA GLN A 107 -32.48 -12.22 13.53
C GLN A 107 -31.13 -11.92 12.85
N PRO A 108 -31.01 -10.82 12.09
CA PRO A 108 -29.72 -10.29 11.66
C PRO A 108 -29.21 -9.29 12.70
N GLY A 109 -28.15 -9.64 13.44
CA GLY A 109 -27.55 -8.71 14.39
C GLY A 109 -26.41 -9.34 15.18
N GLY A 110 -25.20 -9.33 14.64
CA GLY A 110 -24.04 -9.94 15.29
C GLY A 110 -22.69 -9.51 14.72
N SER A 111 -22.46 -8.20 14.55
CA SER A 111 -21.11 -7.66 14.41
C SER A 111 -21.06 -6.22 14.92
N GLY A 112 -20.35 -6.00 16.02
CA GLY A 112 -20.18 -4.68 16.62
C GLY A 112 -19.41 -3.74 15.71
N ALA A 113 -20.04 -2.64 15.30
CA ALA A 113 -19.38 -1.50 14.71
C ALA A 113 -19.40 -0.35 15.73
N GLN A 114 -18.21 0.07 16.15
CA GLN A 114 -18.05 1.27 16.97
C GLN A 114 -18.49 2.50 16.16
N ALA A 115 -19.28 3.36 16.81
CA ALA A 115 -19.62 4.68 16.31
C ALA A 115 -18.37 5.51 16.05
N ALA A 116 -18.22 6.04 14.83
CA ALA A 116 -17.22 7.04 14.49
C ALA A 116 -17.92 8.35 14.13
N SER A 117 -17.89 9.31 15.07
CA SER A 117 -18.06 10.74 14.78
C SER A 117 -16.67 11.37 14.77
N GLY A 118 -16.39 12.17 13.74
CA GLY A 118 -15.20 13.00 13.63
C GLY A 118 -14.73 13.11 12.19
N ASP A 119 -14.95 14.28 11.60
CA ASP A 119 -14.49 14.70 10.28
C ASP A 119 -12.94 14.72 10.25
N GLN A 120 -12.33 13.54 10.15
CA GLN A 120 -10.93 13.32 9.80
C GLN A 120 -10.89 12.84 8.37
N ILE A 121 -9.87 13.28 7.62
CA ILE A 121 -9.60 12.84 6.24
C ILE A 121 -9.67 11.32 6.20
N ASP A 122 -10.77 10.79 5.65
CA ASP A 122 -11.15 9.38 5.67
C ASP A 122 -10.09 8.55 4.91
N LEU A 123 -9.14 8.01 5.69
CA LEU A 123 -8.09 7.09 5.27
C LEU A 123 -8.57 5.64 5.39
N ASN A 124 -9.86 5.36 5.18
CA ASN A 124 -10.38 4.00 5.22
C ASN A 124 -9.81 3.12 4.08
N PRO A 125 -9.04 2.06 4.37
CA PRO A 125 -8.51 1.13 3.38
C PRO A 125 -9.61 0.40 2.58
N ALA A 126 -10.83 0.31 3.12
CA ALA A 126 -11.96 -0.38 2.50
C ALA A 126 -12.47 0.28 1.20
N LYS A 127 -12.14 1.57 0.96
CA LYS A 127 -12.57 2.33 -0.24
C LYS A 127 -11.46 2.49 -1.28
N ALA A 128 -10.56 1.51 -1.38
CA ALA A 128 -9.49 1.46 -2.37
C ALA A 128 -9.62 0.22 -3.26
N ASN A 129 -9.16 0.32 -4.51
CA ASN A 129 -9.03 -0.86 -5.37
C ASN A 129 -7.95 -1.78 -4.79
N ALA A 130 -8.24 -3.08 -4.74
CA ALA A 130 -7.34 -4.09 -4.22
C ALA A 130 -7.44 -5.37 -5.07
N ALA A 131 -6.41 -6.22 -5.00
CA ALA A 131 -6.50 -7.57 -5.53
C ALA A 131 -7.09 -8.47 -4.43
N LYS A 132 -8.16 -9.20 -4.75
CA LYS A 132 -8.82 -10.14 -3.85
C LYS A 132 -8.60 -11.57 -4.34
N LEU A 133 -7.43 -12.13 -4.02
CA LEU A 133 -7.02 -13.44 -4.50
C LEU A 133 -7.70 -14.54 -3.65
N GLY A 134 -8.42 -15.45 -4.30
CA GLY A 134 -9.12 -16.56 -3.64
C GLY A 134 -10.54 -16.23 -3.19
N ASP A 135 -10.90 -14.94 -3.10
CA ASP A 135 -12.26 -14.51 -2.79
C ASP A 135 -13.21 -14.72 -3.98
N PRO A 136 -14.51 -14.95 -3.73
CA PRO A 136 -15.52 -14.95 -4.78
C PRO A 136 -15.52 -13.63 -5.57
N ILE A 137 -15.70 -13.72 -6.89
CA ILE A 137 -15.91 -12.52 -7.71
C ILE A 137 -17.30 -11.96 -7.39
N ARG A 138 -17.35 -10.67 -7.05
CA ARG A 138 -18.59 -9.98 -6.71
C ARG A 138 -19.65 -10.10 -7.80
N GLU A 139 -20.87 -10.31 -7.36
CA GLU A 139 -22.07 -10.28 -8.17
C GLU A 139 -22.87 -9.03 -7.85
N ILE A 140 -23.36 -8.35 -8.88
CA ILE A 140 -24.06 -7.08 -8.75
C ILE A 140 -25.50 -7.25 -9.21
N PHE A 141 -26.42 -6.88 -8.35
CA PHE A 141 -27.85 -6.80 -8.58
C PHE A 141 -28.26 -5.33 -8.70
N GLY A 142 -29.13 -5.03 -9.66
CA GLY A 142 -29.57 -3.67 -9.92
C GLY A 142 -28.41 -2.71 -10.21
N LYS A 143 -28.41 -1.53 -9.57
CA LYS A 143 -27.40 -0.47 -9.71
C LYS A 143 -26.71 -0.24 -8.36
N TYR A 144 -25.43 -0.57 -8.27
CA TYR A 144 -24.69 -0.51 -7.00
C TYR A 144 -23.27 0.04 -7.18
N ARG A 145 -22.79 0.91 -6.28
CA ARG A 145 -21.41 1.46 -6.34
C ARG A 145 -20.42 0.44 -5.77
N VAL A 146 -19.41 0.15 -6.57
CA VAL A 146 -18.33 -0.79 -6.22
C VAL A 146 -16.96 -0.16 -6.44
N TRP A 147 -15.96 -0.71 -5.76
CA TRP A 147 -14.54 -0.48 -6.05
C TRP A 147 -14.00 -1.72 -6.75
N PRO A 148 -13.83 -1.69 -8.08
CA PRO A 148 -13.41 -2.84 -8.86
C PRO A 148 -12.09 -3.44 -8.38
N ASP A 149 -11.96 -4.76 -8.50
CA ASP A 149 -10.78 -5.50 -8.05
C ASP A 149 -9.68 -5.48 -9.11
N TYR A 150 -8.41 -5.47 -8.70
CA TYR A 150 -7.29 -5.60 -9.65
C TYR A 150 -7.23 -7.01 -10.23
N VAL A 151 -7.30 -7.12 -11.56
CA VAL A 151 -7.03 -8.37 -12.27
C VAL A 151 -5.52 -8.61 -12.42
N MET A 152 -4.76 -7.52 -12.51
CA MET A 152 -3.29 -7.50 -12.59
C MET A 152 -2.74 -6.26 -11.89
N GLN A 153 -1.46 -6.27 -11.59
CA GLN A 153 -0.81 -5.16 -10.88
C GLN A 153 -0.89 -3.86 -11.71
N PRO A 154 -1.22 -2.72 -11.09
CA PRO A 154 -1.20 -1.44 -11.78
C PRO A 154 0.24 -1.05 -12.16
N VAL A 155 0.40 -0.41 -13.31
CA VAL A 155 1.71 -0.05 -13.87
C VAL A 155 1.81 1.44 -14.14
N SER A 156 2.74 2.11 -13.46
CA SER A 156 2.96 3.55 -13.61
C SER A 156 4.23 3.85 -14.42
N ARG A 157 4.10 4.56 -15.54
CA ARG A 157 5.20 4.92 -16.46
C ARG A 157 5.35 6.43 -16.56
N PHE A 158 6.57 6.93 -16.69
CA PHE A 158 6.79 8.32 -17.09
C PHE A 158 6.44 8.47 -18.57
N VAL A 159 5.46 9.32 -18.88
CA VAL A 159 5.10 9.68 -20.27
C VAL A 159 5.80 10.94 -20.75
N ASN A 160 6.19 11.78 -19.80
CA ASN A 160 7.12 12.87 -19.98
C ASN A 160 8.00 12.94 -18.72
N GLU A 161 8.94 13.89 -18.66
CA GLU A 161 9.89 13.98 -17.56
C GLU A 161 9.20 14.21 -16.19
N THR A 162 7.99 14.74 -16.14
CA THR A 162 7.33 15.22 -14.90
C THR A 162 5.99 14.56 -14.58
N SER A 163 5.40 13.82 -15.53
CA SER A 163 4.07 13.23 -15.41
C SER A 163 4.14 11.72 -15.61
N MET A 164 3.35 11.01 -14.81
CA MET A 164 3.22 9.56 -14.91
C MET A 164 1.85 9.17 -15.44
N GLU A 165 1.77 8.07 -16.18
CA GLU A 165 0.51 7.40 -16.49
C GLU A 165 0.46 6.05 -15.79
N THR A 166 -0.55 5.86 -14.95
CA THR A 166 -0.87 4.59 -14.30
C THR A 166 -1.91 3.84 -15.15
N SER A 167 -1.54 2.66 -15.63
CA SER A 167 -2.44 1.74 -16.34
C SER A 167 -2.92 0.63 -15.42
N MET A 168 -4.20 0.30 -15.49
CA MET A 168 -4.90 -0.60 -14.57
C MET A 168 -5.87 -1.45 -15.37
N PHE A 169 -6.04 -2.71 -14.95
CA PHE A 169 -7.06 -3.59 -15.47
C PHE A 169 -7.85 -4.17 -14.31
N LEU A 170 -9.17 -3.94 -14.34
CA LEU A 170 -10.06 -4.05 -13.20
C LEU A 170 -11.22 -5.00 -13.51
N CYS A 171 -11.61 -5.80 -12.53
CA CYS A 171 -12.81 -6.63 -12.57
C CYS A 171 -13.96 -5.87 -11.90
N VAL A 172 -15.01 -5.55 -12.66
CA VAL A 172 -16.17 -4.83 -12.12
C VAL A 172 -17.12 -5.79 -11.41
N GLY A 173 -17.35 -6.98 -11.97
CA GLY A 173 -18.16 -8.04 -11.38
C GLY A 173 -18.68 -9.04 -12.41
N VAL A 174 -19.45 -10.02 -11.94
CA VAL A 174 -20.01 -11.10 -12.77
C VAL A 174 -21.08 -10.57 -13.72
N GLY A 175 -21.04 -11.03 -14.98
CA GLY A 175 -21.98 -10.87 -16.11
C GLY A 175 -22.11 -9.44 -16.69
N ASP A 176 -23.12 -9.23 -17.53
CA ASP A 176 -23.30 -8.00 -18.31
C ASP A 176 -23.77 -6.81 -17.46
N MET A 177 -23.21 -5.63 -17.76
CA MET A 177 -23.47 -4.39 -17.05
C MET A 177 -23.43 -3.18 -17.97
N VAL A 178 -24.30 -2.21 -17.71
CA VAL A 178 -24.22 -0.86 -18.30
C VAL A 178 -23.49 0.05 -17.34
N ILE A 179 -22.48 0.75 -17.84
CA ILE A 179 -21.66 1.67 -17.07
C ILE A 179 -21.53 2.97 -17.86
N ASN A 180 -22.14 4.05 -17.36
CA ASN A 180 -22.02 5.36 -18.00
C ASN A 180 -20.73 6.04 -17.55
N GLN A 181 -20.23 6.97 -18.37
CA GLN A 181 -19.02 7.74 -18.04
C GLN A 181 -19.15 8.53 -16.73
N SER A 182 -20.35 9.04 -16.40
CA SER A 182 -20.63 9.76 -15.15
C SER A 182 -20.63 8.85 -13.91
N ASP A 183 -20.82 7.55 -14.10
CA ASP A 183 -20.85 6.53 -13.05
C ASP A 183 -19.44 6.01 -12.71
N ILE A 184 -18.40 6.42 -13.45
CA ILE A 184 -16.99 6.12 -13.15
C ILE A 184 -16.37 7.35 -12.47
N LYS A 185 -15.85 7.15 -11.26
CA LYS A 185 -15.27 8.23 -10.44
C LYS A 185 -13.88 7.87 -9.93
N ILE A 186 -13.01 8.86 -9.85
CA ILE A 186 -11.72 8.79 -9.15
C ILE A 186 -11.88 9.64 -7.87
N GLY A 187 -11.81 8.99 -6.71
CA GLY A 187 -12.31 9.57 -5.46
C GLY A 187 -13.81 9.83 -5.58
N ASN A 188 -14.21 11.10 -5.44
CA ASN A 188 -15.60 11.54 -5.64
C ASN A 188 -15.84 12.27 -6.97
N THR A 189 -14.80 12.43 -7.79
CA THR A 189 -14.85 13.23 -9.03
C THR A 189 -15.14 12.32 -10.24
N PRO A 190 -16.18 12.59 -11.05
CA PRO A 190 -16.44 11.86 -12.29
C PRO A 190 -15.27 11.94 -13.27
N ILE A 191 -15.01 10.85 -14.01
CA ILE A 191 -13.87 10.82 -14.94
C ILE A 191 -13.94 11.86 -16.07
N SER A 192 -15.15 12.33 -16.40
CA SER A 192 -15.38 13.38 -17.40
C SER A 192 -14.69 14.71 -17.03
N ALA A 193 -14.49 14.98 -15.73
CA ALA A 193 -13.81 16.20 -15.27
C ALA A 193 -12.30 16.21 -15.59
N PHE A 194 -11.70 15.04 -15.87
CA PHE A 194 -10.28 14.91 -16.19
C PHE A 194 -9.98 14.95 -17.70
N GLY A 195 -11.01 15.05 -18.56
CA GLY A 195 -10.84 15.15 -20.00
C GLY A 195 -9.97 14.02 -20.57
N THR A 196 -8.89 14.37 -21.28
CA THR A 196 -7.97 13.41 -21.91
C THR A 196 -6.97 12.77 -20.94
N ASP A 197 -6.91 13.21 -19.69
CA ASP A 197 -5.99 12.66 -18.69
C ASP A 197 -6.46 11.29 -18.16
N VAL A 198 -7.70 10.91 -18.44
CA VAL A 198 -8.26 9.59 -18.13
C VAL A 198 -8.80 8.95 -19.39
N ARG A 199 -8.34 7.72 -19.69
CA ARG A 199 -8.86 6.90 -20.78
C ARG A 199 -9.32 5.56 -20.25
N TYR A 200 -10.48 5.09 -20.70
CA TYR A 200 -11.02 3.80 -20.25
C TYR A 200 -11.61 3.02 -21.42
N THR A 201 -11.65 1.70 -21.26
CA THR A 201 -12.34 0.78 -22.17
C THR A 201 -13.05 -0.27 -21.33
N LEU A 202 -14.33 -0.47 -21.61
CA LEU A 202 -15.15 -1.49 -20.99
C LEU A 202 -15.19 -2.72 -21.89
N TYR A 203 -15.02 -3.88 -21.28
CA TYR A 203 -15.07 -5.17 -21.95
C TYR A 203 -16.21 -5.98 -21.34
N PRO A 204 -17.26 -6.31 -22.13
CA PRO A 204 -18.31 -7.20 -21.66
C PRO A 204 -17.74 -8.62 -21.41
N PRO A 205 -18.49 -9.49 -20.71
CA PRO A 205 -18.12 -10.88 -20.50
C PRO A 205 -17.70 -11.59 -21.80
N GLY A 206 -16.56 -12.27 -21.76
CA GLY A 206 -16.02 -13.03 -22.89
C GLY A 206 -15.37 -12.18 -24.00
N ALA A 207 -15.40 -10.85 -23.91
CA ALA A 207 -14.73 -9.99 -24.89
C ALA A 207 -13.21 -10.20 -24.89
N THR A 208 -12.62 -10.12 -26.09
CA THR A 208 -11.17 -10.27 -26.26
C THR A 208 -10.45 -8.99 -25.84
N VAL A 209 -9.43 -9.14 -25.00
CA VAL A 209 -8.63 -8.02 -24.46
C VAL A 209 -7.17 -8.01 -24.95
N SER A 210 -6.79 -8.94 -25.83
CA SER A 210 -5.40 -9.09 -26.28
C SER A 210 -4.80 -7.86 -26.97
N GLY A 211 -5.63 -7.06 -27.65
CA GLY A 211 -5.20 -5.84 -28.34
C GLY A 211 -4.90 -4.66 -27.41
N ASP A 212 -5.23 -4.77 -26.12
CA ASP A 212 -5.04 -3.70 -25.15
C ASP A 212 -3.78 -3.96 -24.32
N THR A 213 -2.83 -3.03 -24.37
CA THR A 213 -1.57 -3.15 -23.63
C THR A 213 -1.77 -2.99 -22.11
N ARG A 214 -2.90 -2.41 -21.67
CA ARG A 214 -3.23 -2.26 -20.24
C ARG A 214 -3.61 -3.60 -19.59
N THR A 215 -3.89 -4.62 -20.40
CA THR A 215 -4.18 -5.99 -19.94
C THR A 215 -2.94 -6.88 -19.98
N GLU A 216 -1.77 -6.32 -20.26
CA GLU A 216 -0.49 -7.05 -20.17
C GLU A 216 -0.14 -7.32 -18.71
N ASN A 217 0.26 -8.54 -18.40
CA ASN A 217 0.66 -8.93 -17.05
C ASN A 217 2.09 -8.46 -16.78
N TRP A 218 2.22 -7.34 -16.07
CA TRP A 218 3.51 -6.82 -15.64
C TRP A 218 3.77 -7.19 -14.17
N PHE A 219 4.86 -7.90 -13.94
CA PHE A 219 5.37 -8.20 -12.60
C PHE A 219 6.29 -7.08 -12.15
N ASN A 220 6.00 -6.47 -10.99
CA ASN A 220 6.94 -5.55 -10.34
C ASN A 220 7.87 -6.34 -9.41
N SER A 221 9.18 -6.18 -9.61
CA SER A 221 10.19 -6.83 -8.76
C SER A 221 10.16 -6.22 -7.35
N PRO A 222 9.99 -7.02 -6.29
CA PRO A 222 9.91 -6.52 -4.91
C PRO A 222 11.22 -5.90 -4.41
N GLU A 223 12.34 -6.28 -5.02
CA GLU A 223 13.68 -5.77 -4.69
C GLU A 223 13.87 -4.32 -5.14
N VAL A 224 13.09 -3.85 -6.12
CA VAL A 224 13.20 -2.51 -6.69
C VAL A 224 11.83 -1.82 -6.68
N GLY A 225 11.57 -1.04 -5.64
CA GLY A 225 10.31 -0.30 -5.53
C GLY A 225 10.25 0.70 -4.39
N ASN A 226 9.21 1.53 -4.41
CA ASN A 226 8.86 2.44 -3.32
C ASN A 226 8.28 1.61 -2.16
N THR A 227 8.98 1.51 -1.04
CA THR A 227 8.43 0.89 0.17
C THR A 227 7.31 1.77 0.70
N GLY A 228 6.30 1.19 1.37
CA GLY A 228 5.18 1.92 1.99
C GLY A 228 5.57 3.01 3.00
N SER A 229 6.86 3.23 3.24
CA SER A 229 7.50 4.24 4.07
C SER A 229 8.01 5.48 3.29
N GLY A 230 7.82 5.58 1.96
CA GLY A 230 8.04 6.82 1.20
C GLY A 230 9.43 7.03 0.59
N THR A 231 10.22 5.99 0.35
CA THR A 231 11.51 6.08 -0.36
C THR A 231 11.35 5.89 -1.87
N ALA A 232 12.11 6.63 -2.66
CA ALA A 232 11.93 6.78 -4.12
C ALA A 232 12.38 5.60 -5.00
N GLY A 233 12.68 4.45 -4.40
CA GLY A 233 13.45 3.36 -5.01
C GLY A 233 14.90 3.30 -4.50
N LEU A 234 15.74 2.51 -5.17
CA LEU A 234 17.14 2.27 -4.79
C LEU A 234 18.03 3.43 -5.22
N ASP A 235 18.81 4.00 -4.31
CA ASP A 235 19.78 5.04 -4.63
C ASP A 235 20.96 4.44 -5.41
N LEU A 236 21.28 5.03 -6.56
CA LEU A 236 22.44 4.64 -7.36
C LEU A 236 23.69 5.48 -7.02
N GLY A 237 23.58 6.46 -6.13
CA GLY A 237 24.69 7.27 -5.64
C GLY A 237 25.81 6.41 -5.02
N SER A 238 25.45 5.37 -4.26
CA SER A 238 26.39 4.41 -3.67
C SER A 238 27.07 3.49 -4.69
N SER A 239 26.50 3.33 -5.89
CA SER A 239 27.12 2.54 -6.97
C SER A 239 28.08 3.35 -7.85
N GLY A 240 28.18 4.66 -7.61
CA GLY A 240 29.20 5.49 -8.24
C GLY A 240 30.57 5.18 -7.64
N PRO A 241 31.66 5.33 -8.40
CA PRO A 241 32.97 5.04 -7.87
C PRO A 241 33.35 6.04 -6.76
N GLU A 242 33.91 5.56 -5.66
CA GLU A 242 34.29 6.40 -4.50
C GLU A 242 35.68 7.04 -4.70
N THR A 243 35.90 8.20 -4.09
CA THR A 243 37.26 8.77 -4.01
C THR A 243 37.95 8.20 -2.78
N VAL A 244 39.04 7.46 -2.99
CA VAL A 244 39.90 6.89 -1.95
C VAL A 244 41.25 7.62 -1.93
N SER A 245 41.94 7.59 -0.80
CA SER A 245 43.23 8.27 -0.62
C SER A 245 44.26 7.39 0.06
N ILE A 246 45.55 7.65 -0.17
CA ILE A 246 46.61 7.05 0.65
C ILE A 246 46.50 7.57 2.08
N ILE A 247 46.62 6.67 3.06
CA ILE A 247 46.74 7.00 4.49
C ILE A 247 48.20 6.76 4.88
N ALA A 248 48.94 7.84 5.18
CA ALA A 248 50.32 7.77 5.65
C ALA A 248 50.71 9.04 6.42
N ASP A 249 51.59 8.90 7.42
CA ASP A 249 52.13 10.02 8.19
C ASP A 249 53.09 10.89 7.35
N ALA A 250 53.79 10.26 6.39
CA ALA A 250 54.71 10.93 5.48
C ALA A 250 54.81 10.21 4.13
N LEU A 251 55.02 10.98 3.06
CA LEU A 251 55.28 10.48 1.71
C LEU A 251 56.66 10.94 1.22
N VAL A 252 57.46 10.00 0.74
CA VAL A 252 58.70 10.28 0.01
C VAL A 252 58.39 10.26 -1.47
N MET A 253 58.62 11.39 -2.13
CA MET A 253 58.52 11.51 -3.58
C MET A 253 59.91 11.59 -4.16
N SER A 254 60.23 10.72 -5.11
CA SER A 254 61.52 10.70 -5.80
C SER A 254 61.33 10.07 -7.17
N ASP A 255 61.87 10.69 -8.22
CA ASP A 255 61.75 10.24 -9.60
C ASP A 255 60.28 9.90 -9.95
N ASN A 256 60.00 8.66 -10.35
CA ASN A 256 58.65 8.21 -10.70
C ASN A 256 57.91 7.56 -9.53
N THR A 257 58.42 7.64 -8.30
CA THR A 257 57.90 6.87 -7.16
C THR A 257 57.36 7.74 -6.04
N ILE A 258 56.28 7.26 -5.43
CA ILE A 258 55.69 7.77 -4.19
C ILE A 258 55.75 6.62 -3.18
N THR A 259 56.53 6.79 -2.12
CA THR A 259 56.76 5.77 -1.09
C THR A 259 56.18 6.25 0.25
N LEU A 260 55.37 5.40 0.89
CA LEU A 260 54.86 5.63 2.24
C LEU A 260 55.99 5.43 3.25
N VAL A 261 56.12 6.35 4.22
CA VAL A 261 57.09 6.23 5.31
C VAL A 261 56.35 6.04 6.63
N ASP A 262 56.68 4.96 7.33
CA ASP A 262 56.26 4.69 8.70
C ASP A 262 56.98 5.64 9.67
N VAL A 263 56.22 6.46 10.41
CA VAL A 263 56.76 7.40 11.40
C VAL A 263 56.27 7.07 12.82
N SER A 264 55.56 5.95 13.04
CA SER A 264 55.04 5.62 14.38
C SER A 264 55.24 4.16 14.80
N ALA A 265 55.85 3.96 15.97
CA ALA A 265 55.89 2.67 16.67
C ALA A 265 54.51 2.23 17.23
N SER A 266 53.41 2.75 16.67
CA SER A 266 52.04 2.57 17.14
C SER A 266 51.09 2.19 16.00
N GLY A 267 51.47 1.19 15.19
CA GLY A 267 50.57 0.30 14.45
C GLY A 267 49.29 0.91 13.87
N GLY A 268 49.39 2.02 13.15
CA GLY A 268 48.35 2.46 12.23
C GLY A 268 48.50 1.72 10.91
N ASP A 269 47.40 1.36 10.26
CA ASP A 269 47.45 0.70 8.96
C ASP A 269 47.80 1.75 7.87
N GLU A 270 49.10 2.00 7.64
CA GLU A 270 49.53 2.74 6.44
C GLU A 270 49.29 1.87 5.21
N GLU A 271 48.30 2.25 4.39
CA GLU A 271 47.84 1.40 3.29
C GLU A 271 47.66 2.20 1.99
N ILE A 272 48.18 1.63 0.90
CA ILE A 272 47.79 2.02 -0.45
C ILE A 272 46.43 1.36 -0.72
N PRO A 273 45.38 2.10 -1.14
CA PRO A 273 44.05 1.54 -1.33
C PRO A 273 44.07 0.26 -2.17
N PRO A 274 43.51 -0.87 -1.68
CA PRO A 274 43.58 -2.16 -2.38
C PRO A 274 42.84 -2.15 -3.73
N SER A 275 41.93 -1.18 -3.95
CA SER A 275 41.24 -0.98 -5.21
C SER A 275 42.10 -0.35 -6.31
N TRP A 276 43.30 0.16 -5.99
CA TRP A 276 44.21 0.73 -6.99
C TRP A 276 45.01 -0.35 -7.70
N THR A 277 44.94 -0.35 -9.02
CA THR A 277 45.69 -1.26 -9.89
C THR A 277 46.52 -0.50 -10.93
N VAL A 278 47.42 -1.19 -11.64
CA VAL A 278 48.18 -0.61 -12.76
C VAL A 278 47.20 -0.07 -13.80
N GLY A 279 47.29 1.23 -14.10
CA GLY A 279 46.38 1.95 -14.97
C GLY A 279 45.47 2.97 -14.26
N THR A 280 45.31 2.88 -12.94
CA THR A 280 44.52 3.82 -12.13
C THR A 280 45.07 5.24 -12.28
N VAL A 281 44.20 6.24 -12.47
CA VAL A 281 44.58 7.64 -12.48
C VAL A 281 44.38 8.24 -11.09
N ILE A 282 45.44 8.78 -10.51
CA ILE A 282 45.48 9.42 -9.20
C ILE A 282 45.80 10.90 -9.33
N THR A 283 45.35 11.69 -8.37
CA THR A 283 45.67 13.11 -8.21
C THR A 283 46.67 13.26 -7.07
N VAL A 284 47.82 13.87 -7.35
CA VAL A 284 48.92 14.04 -6.39
C VAL A 284 49.15 15.53 -6.14
N LEU A 285 48.86 15.99 -4.92
CA LEU A 285 49.27 17.32 -4.47
C LEU A 285 50.55 17.18 -3.65
N ALA A 286 51.64 17.67 -4.23
CA ALA A 286 52.98 17.67 -3.65
C ALA A 286 53.43 19.12 -3.40
N PRO A 287 53.28 19.67 -2.17
CA PRO A 287 53.71 21.03 -1.89
C PRO A 287 55.23 21.20 -1.96
N ASN A 288 55.69 22.34 -2.49
CA ASN A 288 57.08 22.78 -2.45
C ASN A 288 57.18 24.21 -1.91
N SER A 289 58.38 24.59 -1.47
CA SER A 289 58.69 25.95 -1.04
C SER A 289 59.28 26.75 -2.21
N TYR A 290 58.52 27.74 -2.67
CA TYR A 290 58.88 28.64 -3.77
C TYR A 290 59.21 30.04 -3.25
N THR A 291 60.10 30.75 -3.93
CA THR A 291 60.29 32.20 -3.67
C THR A 291 59.45 33.00 -4.66
N VAL A 292 58.57 33.86 -4.16
CA VAL A 292 57.68 34.69 -4.98
C VAL A 292 58.11 36.14 -4.92
N VAL A 293 58.20 36.79 -6.08
CA VAL A 293 58.47 38.22 -6.22
C VAL A 293 57.43 38.83 -7.14
N SER A 294 56.92 40.03 -6.81
CA SER A 294 56.03 40.75 -7.74
C SER A 294 56.86 41.53 -8.75
N SER A 295 56.69 41.24 -10.04
CA SER A 295 57.36 41.97 -11.12
C SER A 295 56.53 41.99 -12.38
N GLY A 296 56.45 43.15 -13.04
CA GLY A 296 55.72 43.31 -14.31
C GLY A 296 54.22 42.99 -14.24
N GLY A 297 53.61 43.05 -13.05
CA GLY A 297 52.22 42.65 -12.83
C GLY A 297 52.01 41.14 -12.73
N TYR A 298 53.07 40.35 -12.50
CA TYR A 298 53.01 38.91 -12.24
C TYR A 298 53.56 38.58 -10.86
N SER A 299 53.03 37.53 -10.23
CA SER A 299 53.74 36.75 -9.21
C SER A 299 54.79 35.88 -9.92
N VAL A 300 56.06 36.28 -9.88
CA VAL A 300 57.19 35.52 -10.44
C VAL A 300 57.62 34.45 -9.45
N ILE A 301 57.56 33.19 -9.86
CA ILE A 301 57.80 32.03 -8.99
C ILE A 301 59.19 31.46 -9.28
N TYR A 302 60.08 31.48 -8.29
CA TYR A 302 61.46 30.99 -8.38
C TYR A 302 61.66 29.68 -7.62
N GLY A 303 62.47 28.78 -8.20
CA GLY A 303 62.90 27.51 -7.61
C GLY A 303 61.92 26.35 -7.84
N GLY A 304 62.39 25.10 -7.84
CA GLY A 304 61.52 23.91 -7.85
C GLY A 304 60.57 23.75 -9.05
N ILE A 305 60.80 24.47 -10.16
CA ILE A 305 59.96 24.44 -11.36
C ILE A 305 60.44 23.43 -12.42
N GLU A 306 61.63 22.86 -12.24
CA GLU A 306 62.23 21.94 -13.22
C GLU A 306 61.48 20.61 -13.27
N GLU A 307 60.92 20.16 -12.15
CA GLU A 307 59.98 19.04 -12.01
C GLU A 307 58.77 19.14 -12.96
N LEU A 308 58.36 20.37 -13.33
CA LEU A 308 57.25 20.58 -14.23
C LEU A 308 57.62 20.38 -15.70
N ALA A 309 58.90 20.50 -16.08
CA ALA A 309 59.33 20.66 -17.48
C ALA A 309 58.47 21.71 -18.24
N PRO A 310 58.44 22.97 -17.79
CA PRO A 310 57.48 23.97 -18.26
C PRO A 310 57.74 24.43 -19.70
N TYR A 311 56.67 24.71 -20.44
CA TYR A 311 56.70 25.39 -21.72
C TYR A 311 55.63 26.49 -21.79
N ILE A 312 55.84 27.52 -22.62
CA ILE A 312 54.89 28.62 -22.75
C ILE A 312 53.55 28.08 -23.29
N GLY A 313 52.45 28.36 -22.59
CA GLY A 313 51.12 27.85 -22.92
C GLY A 313 50.74 26.55 -22.21
N MET A 314 51.61 25.98 -21.37
CA MET A 314 51.30 24.80 -20.59
C MET A 314 50.19 25.07 -19.56
N PRO A 315 49.10 24.27 -19.53
CA PRO A 315 48.06 24.39 -18.52
C PRO A 315 48.51 23.76 -17.20
N LEU A 316 48.37 24.50 -16.10
CA LEU A 316 48.83 24.14 -14.77
C LEU A 316 47.71 24.34 -13.74
N THR A 317 47.73 23.55 -12.66
CA THR A 317 46.88 23.78 -11.47
C THR A 317 47.77 24.17 -10.30
N LEU A 318 47.50 25.34 -9.73
CA LEU A 318 48.13 25.84 -8.51
C LEU A 318 47.18 25.61 -7.33
N ASN A 319 47.60 24.85 -6.32
CA ASN A 319 46.87 24.67 -5.07
C ASN A 319 47.53 25.51 -3.97
N TYR A 320 46.83 26.54 -3.47
CA TYR A 320 47.29 27.40 -2.38
C TYR A 320 46.15 27.67 -1.38
N ASN A 321 46.42 27.46 -0.09
CA ASN A 321 45.44 27.58 1.00
C ASN A 321 44.12 26.81 0.73
N GLY A 322 44.22 25.62 0.12
CA GLY A 322 43.06 24.78 -0.19
C GLY A 322 42.21 25.25 -1.38
N ASN A 323 42.66 26.25 -2.15
CA ASN A 323 42.00 26.67 -3.38
C ASN A 323 42.82 26.26 -4.61
N ASP A 324 42.16 25.68 -5.60
CA ASP A 324 42.73 25.36 -6.91
C ASP A 324 42.56 26.53 -7.88
N TYR A 325 43.66 26.91 -8.53
CA TYR A 325 43.67 27.89 -9.60
C TYR A 325 44.15 27.23 -10.89
N ASP A 326 43.27 27.18 -11.88
CA ASP A 326 43.62 26.74 -13.24
C ASP A 326 44.28 27.90 -14.00
N LEU A 327 45.56 27.72 -14.31
CA LEU A 327 46.44 28.75 -14.85
C LEU A 327 47.19 28.23 -16.07
N VAL A 328 47.85 29.13 -16.79
CA VAL A 328 48.68 28.83 -17.96
C VAL A 328 50.06 29.45 -17.77
N THR A 329 51.12 28.74 -18.13
CA THR A 329 52.48 29.28 -18.15
C THR A 329 52.57 30.43 -19.17
N ALA A 330 52.72 31.66 -18.67
CA ALA A 330 52.86 32.87 -19.47
C ALA A 330 54.29 33.08 -19.94
N SER A 331 55.27 32.84 -19.06
CA SER A 331 56.69 32.83 -19.41
C SER A 331 57.46 31.82 -18.56
N TYR A 332 58.58 31.33 -19.10
CA TYR A 332 59.51 30.46 -18.40
C TYR A 332 60.94 30.87 -18.76
N ALA A 333 61.80 30.98 -17.75
CA ALA A 333 63.24 31.13 -17.91
C ALA A 333 63.94 29.95 -17.22
N PRO A 334 64.74 29.15 -17.95
CA PRO A 334 65.50 28.06 -17.36
C PRO A 334 66.60 28.57 -16.44
N GLY A 335 67.01 27.73 -15.49
CA GLY A 335 68.16 28.00 -14.64
C GLY A 335 69.43 28.03 -15.48
N VAL A 336 70.19 29.12 -15.43
CA VAL A 336 71.51 29.21 -16.06
C VAL A 336 72.56 29.27 -14.96
N PRO A 337 73.45 28.27 -14.83
CA PRO A 337 74.49 28.30 -13.83
C PRO A 337 75.42 29.50 -14.08
N ALA A 338 75.96 30.07 -13.01
CA ALA A 338 76.95 31.13 -13.13
C ALA A 338 78.18 30.62 -13.92
N VAL A 339 78.62 31.39 -14.91
CA VAL A 339 79.92 31.17 -15.57
C VAL A 339 80.95 32.03 -14.83
N PRO A 340 81.94 31.43 -14.15
CA PRO A 340 82.91 32.19 -13.36
C PRO A 340 83.70 33.19 -14.25
N GLY A 341 83.80 34.44 -13.81
CA GLY A 341 84.71 35.43 -14.38
C GLY A 341 86.16 35.19 -13.95
N VAL A 342 87.12 35.67 -14.75
CA VAL A 342 88.57 35.51 -14.49
C VAL A 342 89.13 36.74 -13.77
N GLY A 343 89.95 36.53 -12.72
CA GLY A 343 90.83 37.56 -12.15
C GLY A 343 90.24 38.56 -11.15
N GLY A 344 89.06 38.32 -10.56
CA GLY A 344 88.47 39.17 -9.51
C GLY A 344 88.54 38.59 -8.09
N SER A 345 88.20 39.40 -7.09
CA SER A 345 88.07 39.01 -5.67
C SER A 345 86.81 39.59 -5.05
N ALA A 346 86.16 38.85 -4.14
CA ALA A 346 84.95 39.29 -3.45
C ALA A 346 85.21 40.49 -2.54
N ALA A 347 84.26 41.43 -2.49
CA ALA A 347 84.15 42.35 -1.37
C ALA A 347 83.61 41.60 -0.14
N THR A 348 84.22 41.80 1.03
CA THR A 348 83.83 41.10 2.26
C THR A 348 83.81 42.01 3.47
N ILE A 349 83.02 41.63 4.47
CA ILE A 349 83.05 42.09 5.86
C ILE A 349 83.31 40.85 6.70
N THR A 350 84.46 40.79 7.35
CA THR A 350 84.85 39.62 8.17
C THR A 350 84.86 40.02 9.65
N ALA A 351 84.15 39.24 10.48
CA ALA A 351 84.12 39.42 11.92
C ALA A 351 85.52 39.27 12.56
N SER A 352 85.80 40.05 13.59
CA SER A 352 87.07 39.99 14.33
C SER A 352 87.10 38.88 15.39
N ALA A 353 85.96 38.27 15.70
CA ALA A 353 85.80 37.17 16.63
C ALA A 353 84.58 36.30 16.26
N ALA A 354 84.47 35.12 16.89
CA ALA A 354 83.26 34.32 16.82
C ALA A 354 82.10 35.01 17.56
N PRO A 355 80.84 34.80 17.16
CA PRO A 355 79.68 35.30 17.87
C PRO A 355 79.69 34.85 19.34
N THR A 356 79.45 35.79 20.26
CA THR A 356 79.35 35.48 21.70
C THR A 356 77.95 35.03 22.12
N SER A 357 76.95 35.25 21.26
CA SER A 357 75.58 34.77 21.42
C SER A 357 74.96 34.43 20.06
N TYR A 358 74.11 33.41 20.04
CA TYR A 358 73.17 33.14 18.95
C TYR A 358 71.73 33.53 19.33
N ASP A 359 71.51 33.98 20.57
CA ASP A 359 70.23 34.43 21.09
C ASP A 359 70.13 35.95 21.11
N PHE A 360 69.23 36.49 20.28
CA PHE A 360 68.89 37.90 20.17
C PHE A 360 67.43 38.18 20.52
N SER A 361 66.73 37.23 21.14
CA SER A 361 65.32 37.37 21.54
C SER A 361 65.10 38.40 22.64
N THR A 362 66.07 38.55 23.55
CA THR A 362 65.99 39.45 24.71
C THR A 362 66.68 40.80 24.50
N ALA A 363 67.64 40.88 23.57
CA ALA A 363 68.33 42.10 23.18
C ALA A 363 68.49 42.17 21.65
N PRO A 364 67.41 42.52 20.93
CA PRO A 364 67.45 42.60 19.48
C PRO A 364 68.43 43.67 18.99
N VAL A 365 69.14 43.37 17.90
CA VAL A 365 70.09 44.30 17.28
C VAL A 365 69.73 44.51 15.82
N THR A 366 69.85 45.74 15.35
CA THR A 366 69.64 46.08 13.93
C THR A 366 70.83 46.87 13.43
N PHE A 367 71.34 46.48 12.27
CA PHE A 367 72.42 47.15 11.57
C PHE A 367 72.11 47.17 10.07
N SER A 368 72.85 47.99 9.33
CA SER A 368 72.66 48.14 7.89
C SER A 368 73.92 47.79 7.15
N ILE A 369 73.76 47.12 6.01
CA ILE A 369 74.80 46.79 5.04
C ILE A 369 74.47 47.54 3.76
N SER A 370 75.40 48.37 3.28
CA SER A 370 75.25 49.11 2.03
C SER A 370 76.21 48.56 0.97
N TRP A 371 75.63 48.18 -0.17
CA TRP A 371 76.32 47.54 -1.30
C TRP A 371 75.77 48.08 -2.62
N GLN A 372 76.66 48.50 -3.54
CA GLN A 372 76.31 49.02 -4.87
C GLN A 372 75.23 50.13 -4.85
N GLY A 373 75.27 51.03 -3.85
CA GLY A 373 74.33 52.15 -3.72
C GLY A 373 72.99 51.81 -3.06
N THR A 374 72.75 50.55 -2.69
CA THR A 374 71.54 50.10 -1.98
C THR A 374 71.87 49.73 -0.53
N THR A 375 71.04 50.15 0.42
CA THR A 375 71.18 49.85 1.85
C THR A 375 70.17 48.80 2.27
N TYR A 376 70.67 47.70 2.85
CA TYR A 376 69.89 46.57 3.37
C TYR A 376 69.89 46.64 4.90
N ALA A 377 68.71 46.60 5.52
CA ALA A 377 68.58 46.49 6.96
C ALA A 377 68.62 45.01 7.38
N VAL A 378 69.44 44.70 8.37
CA VAL A 378 69.54 43.36 8.98
C VAL A 378 69.16 43.48 10.45
N SER A 379 68.12 42.76 10.85
CA SER A 379 67.61 42.71 12.21
C SER A 379 67.74 41.29 12.76
N LEU A 380 68.40 41.18 13.91
CA LEU A 380 68.51 39.94 14.68
C LEU A 380 67.62 40.07 15.92
N VAL A 381 66.56 39.26 15.99
CA VAL A 381 65.46 39.43 16.96
C VAL A 381 65.05 38.12 17.67
N THR A 382 65.73 37.00 17.39
CA THR A 382 65.34 35.66 17.88
C THR A 382 66.56 34.83 18.26
N ASN A 383 66.35 33.61 18.74
CA ASN A 383 67.39 32.63 19.00
C ASN A 383 67.66 31.75 17.77
N TYR A 384 68.86 31.90 17.20
CA TYR A 384 69.30 31.18 16.00
C TYR A 384 70.00 29.85 16.32
N VAL A 385 70.27 29.57 17.60
CA VAL A 385 70.84 28.33 18.17
C VAL A 385 72.27 28.00 17.72
N THR A 386 72.61 28.20 16.45
CA THR A 386 73.88 27.81 15.81
C THR A 386 74.38 28.89 14.85
N MET A 387 75.67 28.82 14.49
CA MET A 387 76.26 29.65 13.43
C MET A 387 75.55 29.50 12.09
N SER A 388 75.10 28.28 11.75
CA SER A 388 74.35 28.03 10.53
C SER A 388 72.99 28.73 10.53
N GLY A 389 72.31 28.77 11.69
CA GLY A 389 71.05 29.51 11.84
C GLY A 389 71.25 31.02 11.68
N LEU A 390 72.33 31.56 12.26
CA LEU A 390 72.67 32.98 12.19
C LEU A 390 73.05 33.42 10.76
N THR A 391 73.94 32.68 10.10
CA THR A 391 74.36 32.96 8.71
C THR A 391 73.22 32.82 7.72
N SER A 392 72.33 31.83 7.88
CA SER A 392 71.13 31.68 7.05
C SER A 392 70.17 32.87 7.22
N SER A 393 69.92 33.32 8.45
CA SER A 393 69.03 34.46 8.72
C SER A 393 69.57 35.79 8.19
N ILE A 394 70.88 36.00 8.23
CA ILE A 394 71.50 37.20 7.65
C ILE A 394 71.45 37.12 6.11
N THR A 395 71.73 35.95 5.53
CA THR A 395 71.68 35.75 4.08
C THR A 395 70.28 36.00 3.51
N SER A 396 69.23 35.54 4.19
CA SER A 396 67.85 35.76 3.74
C SER A 396 67.45 37.24 3.75
N GLN A 397 67.91 38.00 4.74
CA GLN A 397 67.66 39.45 4.84
C GLN A 397 68.50 40.27 3.84
N LEU A 398 69.55 39.69 3.28
CA LEU A 398 70.35 40.25 2.19
C LEU A 398 69.90 39.77 0.80
N SER A 399 68.73 39.12 0.70
CA SER A 399 68.20 38.63 -0.58
C SER A 399 68.09 39.76 -1.61
N GLY A 400 68.51 39.48 -2.84
CA GLY A 400 68.57 40.46 -3.93
C GLY A 400 69.81 41.35 -3.95
N SER A 401 70.69 41.30 -2.93
CA SER A 401 71.95 42.08 -2.91
C SER A 401 73.12 41.42 -3.65
N GLY A 402 73.08 40.10 -3.84
CA GLY A 402 74.23 39.31 -4.31
C GLY A 402 75.28 39.02 -3.22
N LEU A 403 75.06 39.49 -1.99
CA LEU A 403 75.85 39.15 -0.81
C LEU A 403 75.24 37.97 -0.05
N VAL A 404 76.09 37.15 0.55
CA VAL A 404 75.70 36.05 1.43
C VAL A 404 76.54 36.09 2.70
N ALA A 405 75.96 35.61 3.80
CA ALA A 405 76.67 35.39 5.05
C ALA A 405 77.19 33.95 5.12
N ARG A 406 78.40 33.79 5.65
CA ARG A 406 79.13 32.52 5.70
C ARG A 406 79.87 32.39 7.02
N ASP A 407 80.14 31.15 7.40
CA ASP A 407 81.09 30.84 8.46
C ASP A 407 82.48 30.64 7.86
N ILE A 408 83.46 31.39 8.35
CA ILE A 408 84.87 31.19 8.08
C ILE A 408 85.58 30.92 9.41
N SER A 409 85.81 29.64 9.68
CA SER A 409 86.56 29.18 10.86
C SER A 409 85.98 29.71 12.18
N GLY A 410 84.66 29.70 12.32
CA GLY A 410 83.92 30.16 13.50
C GLY A 410 83.59 31.65 13.51
N ARG A 411 83.89 32.39 12.44
CA ARG A 411 83.65 33.83 12.31
C ARG A 411 82.66 34.12 11.20
N LEU A 412 81.77 35.06 11.46
CA LEU A 412 80.81 35.53 10.46
C LEU A 412 81.51 36.36 9.39
N GLU A 413 81.37 35.98 8.13
CA GLU A 413 81.74 36.80 6.97
C GLU A 413 80.49 37.11 6.13
N ILE A 414 80.31 38.37 5.73
CA ILE A 414 79.36 38.76 4.69
C ILE A 414 80.15 39.13 3.45
N GLY A 415 79.90 38.48 2.32
CA GLY A 415 80.61 38.78 1.08
C GLY A 415 79.86 38.35 -0.16
N GLU A 416 80.40 38.69 -1.32
CA GLU A 416 79.80 38.29 -2.60
C GLU A 416 79.69 36.75 -2.72
N ALA A 417 78.55 36.30 -3.25
CA ALA A 417 78.21 34.87 -3.31
C ALA A 417 79.13 34.06 -4.23
N SER A 418 79.52 34.59 -5.38
CA SER A 418 80.37 33.87 -6.33
C SER A 418 80.89 34.81 -7.40
N SER A 419 81.92 34.36 -8.14
CA SER A 419 82.37 35.02 -9.36
C SER A 419 81.30 34.92 -10.46
N PRO A 420 81.06 35.94 -11.32
CA PRO A 420 81.85 37.17 -11.48
C PRO A 420 81.60 38.21 -10.37
N PHE A 421 82.66 38.55 -9.62
CA PHE A 421 82.61 39.58 -8.58
C PHE A 421 82.39 40.96 -9.21
N ALA A 422 81.46 41.74 -8.65
CA ALA A 422 81.14 43.09 -9.09
C ALA A 422 82.24 44.10 -8.73
N GLY A 423 83.02 43.81 -7.68
CA GLY A 423 84.07 44.68 -7.16
C GLY A 423 83.51 45.92 -6.44
N GLY A 424 84.35 46.55 -5.61
CA GLY A 424 83.95 47.69 -4.76
C GLY A 424 84.01 47.35 -3.27
N SER A 425 83.49 48.24 -2.43
CA SER A 425 83.57 48.11 -0.96
C SER A 425 82.17 47.97 -0.35
N ILE A 426 82.01 47.02 0.56
CA ILE A 426 80.82 46.94 1.41
C ILE A 426 80.99 47.96 2.54
N THR A 427 79.95 48.77 2.79
CA THR A 427 79.90 49.70 3.91
C THR A 427 78.79 49.30 4.88
N ASN A 428 78.90 49.67 6.14
CA ASN A 428 78.01 49.22 7.20
C ASN A 428 77.78 50.31 8.25
N SER A 429 76.63 50.27 8.91
CA SER A 429 76.46 50.96 10.20
C SER A 429 77.23 50.21 11.30
N PRO A 430 77.31 50.72 12.54
CA PRO A 430 77.94 49.99 13.65
C PRO A 430 77.44 48.54 13.72
N LEU A 431 78.38 47.60 13.61
CA LEU A 431 78.08 46.18 13.64
C LEU A 431 77.94 45.70 15.09
N PRO A 432 77.00 44.78 15.39
CA PRO A 432 76.85 44.24 16.73
C PRO A 432 78.10 43.46 17.16
N ALA A 433 78.76 43.89 18.24
CA ALA A 433 79.94 43.20 18.78
C ALA A 433 79.65 41.75 19.15
N SER A 434 78.40 41.43 19.53
CA SER A 434 77.95 40.06 19.82
C SER A 434 77.97 39.12 18.61
N ALA A 435 77.92 39.64 17.37
CA ALA A 435 77.97 38.86 16.13
C ALA A 435 79.28 39.05 15.34
N PHE A 436 79.90 40.23 15.40
CA PHE A 436 81.07 40.59 14.58
C PHE A 436 82.36 40.84 15.37
N GLY A 437 82.32 40.88 16.70
CA GLY A 437 83.45 41.31 17.54
C GLY A 437 83.73 42.82 17.48
N ASP A 438 84.75 43.27 18.20
CA ASP A 438 85.02 44.70 18.42
C ASP A 438 85.75 45.42 17.27
N ALA A 439 86.31 44.68 16.30
CA ALA A 439 87.12 45.25 15.21
C ALA A 439 86.95 44.55 13.85
N PRO A 440 85.72 44.42 13.31
CA PRO A 440 85.47 43.77 12.03
C PRO A 440 86.22 44.47 10.87
N VAL A 441 86.64 43.69 9.89
CA VAL A 441 87.46 44.16 8.76
C VAL A 441 86.66 44.11 7.47
N ASN A 442 86.58 45.24 6.76
CA ASN A 442 86.00 45.30 5.42
C ASN A 442 87.11 45.20 4.37
N THR A 443 87.06 44.20 3.51
CA THR A 443 87.98 44.02 2.38
C THR A 443 87.31 44.46 1.10
N THR A 444 87.97 45.34 0.34
CA THR A 444 87.46 45.82 -0.95
C THR A 444 87.69 44.75 -2.02
N GLY A 445 86.62 44.40 -2.75
CA GLY A 445 86.67 43.43 -3.84
C GLY A 445 87.17 44.03 -5.15
N VAL A 446 87.75 43.20 -6.00
CA VAL A 446 88.17 43.54 -7.37
C VAL A 446 87.20 42.92 -8.36
N LYS A 447 86.67 43.73 -9.28
CA LYS A 447 85.72 43.29 -10.30
C LYS A 447 86.33 42.21 -11.20
N SER A 448 85.59 41.14 -11.45
CA SER A 448 86.00 40.06 -12.38
C SER A 448 85.87 40.48 -13.85
N ALA A 449 86.74 39.95 -14.72
CA ALA A 449 86.66 40.15 -16.16
C ALA A 449 85.94 38.99 -16.86
N GLY A 450 84.82 39.28 -17.54
CA GLY A 450 83.95 38.27 -18.17
C GLY A 450 83.12 37.45 -17.17
N GLY A 451 82.28 36.54 -17.66
CA GLY A 451 81.36 35.71 -16.87
C GLY A 451 79.91 36.21 -16.88
N THR A 452 78.96 35.31 -16.61
CA THR A 452 77.52 35.61 -16.49
C THR A 452 77.00 35.14 -15.14
N ALA A 453 76.20 35.98 -14.46
CA ALA A 453 75.63 35.63 -13.15
C ALA A 453 74.63 34.47 -13.26
N GLU A 454 74.43 33.77 -12.14
CA GLU A 454 73.40 32.74 -12.03
C GLU A 454 72.02 33.37 -12.33
N VAL A 455 71.30 32.78 -13.30
CA VAL A 455 69.88 33.07 -13.50
C VAL A 455 69.11 31.93 -12.86
N ARG A 456 68.38 32.23 -11.79
CA ARG A 456 67.50 31.22 -11.17
C ARG A 456 66.33 30.93 -12.08
N ALA A 457 66.01 29.65 -12.21
CA ALA A 457 64.86 29.18 -12.94
C ALA A 457 63.58 29.81 -12.36
N HIS A 458 62.76 30.44 -13.21
CA HIS A 458 61.49 31.03 -12.80
C HIS A 458 60.41 30.96 -13.87
N ILE A 459 59.15 31.04 -13.43
CA ILE A 459 57.96 31.09 -14.28
C ILE A 459 57.06 32.27 -13.91
N THR A 460 56.23 32.68 -14.86
CA THR A 460 55.06 33.51 -14.61
C THR A 460 53.80 32.83 -15.13
N LEU A 461 52.67 33.07 -14.46
CA LEU A 461 51.38 32.44 -14.77
C LEU A 461 50.34 33.47 -15.21
N ALA A 462 49.38 33.05 -16.03
CA ALA A 462 48.25 33.86 -16.48
C ALA A 462 46.96 33.04 -16.55
N TYR A 463 45.81 33.71 -16.52
CA TYR A 463 44.50 33.08 -16.70
C TYR A 463 44.17 32.83 -18.17
N ASN A 464 43.51 31.70 -18.46
CA ASN A 464 42.97 31.29 -19.76
C ASN A 464 43.98 31.03 -20.90
N SER A 465 45.08 31.78 -21.00
CA SER A 465 46.12 31.60 -22.03
C SER A 465 47.45 32.25 -21.61
N ALA A 466 48.55 31.93 -22.30
CA ALA A 466 49.87 32.51 -22.03
C ALA A 466 49.91 34.05 -22.14
N ALA A 467 49.05 34.65 -22.97
CA ALA A 467 48.91 36.10 -23.13
C ALA A 467 47.67 36.68 -22.40
N GLY A 468 47.04 35.89 -21.54
CA GLY A 468 45.86 36.30 -20.78
C GLY A 468 46.19 37.22 -19.61
N THR A 469 45.21 37.42 -18.72
CA THR A 469 45.38 38.27 -17.54
C THR A 469 46.49 37.72 -16.64
N PRO A 470 47.51 38.51 -16.28
CA PRO A 470 48.56 38.10 -15.35
C PRO A 470 48.02 37.60 -14.00
N PHE A 471 48.63 36.55 -13.46
CA PHE A 471 48.32 36.05 -12.13
C PHE A 471 49.14 36.78 -11.06
N THR A 472 48.46 37.38 -10.08
CA THR A 472 49.07 38.15 -8.97
C THR A 472 48.57 37.69 -7.60
N GLY A 473 48.21 36.41 -7.46
CA GLY A 473 47.52 35.89 -6.27
C GLY A 473 48.42 35.47 -5.11
N LEU A 474 49.75 35.49 -5.25
CA LEU A 474 50.68 34.97 -4.26
C LEU A 474 51.41 36.10 -3.50
N PRO A 475 51.51 36.05 -2.16
CA PRO A 475 52.30 37.00 -1.38
C PRO A 475 53.80 36.89 -1.68
N GLU A 476 54.53 38.01 -1.57
CA GLU A 476 55.99 38.03 -1.75
C GLU A 476 56.72 37.25 -0.64
N GLY A 477 57.89 36.71 -0.96
CA GLY A 477 58.71 35.92 -0.05
C GLY A 477 58.60 34.41 -0.28
N ILE A 478 59.01 33.62 0.71
CA ILE A 478 58.94 32.15 0.63
C ILE A 478 57.49 31.72 0.87
N GLN A 479 56.90 31.04 -0.12
CA GLN A 479 55.54 30.52 -0.08
C GLN A 479 55.57 29.00 -0.28
N ARG A 480 54.73 28.27 0.46
CA ARG A 480 54.57 26.82 0.30
C ARG A 480 53.24 26.50 -0.38
N PHE A 481 53.29 25.87 -1.54
CA PHE A 481 52.11 25.49 -2.33
C PHE A 481 52.42 24.33 -3.27
N SER A 482 51.39 23.67 -3.80
CA SER A 482 51.57 22.66 -4.86
C SER A 482 51.31 23.31 -6.22
N LEU A 483 52.17 23.00 -7.18
CA LEU A 483 52.05 23.44 -8.56
C LEU A 483 52.33 22.23 -9.44
N GLY A 484 51.39 21.85 -10.29
CA GLY A 484 51.50 20.70 -11.20
C GLY A 484 50.77 20.92 -12.51
N LEU A 485 50.80 19.91 -13.38
CA LEU A 485 50.01 19.88 -14.62
C LEU A 485 48.52 20.06 -14.28
N ALA A 486 47.72 20.60 -15.20
CA ALA A 486 46.27 20.74 -15.01
C ALA A 486 45.63 19.44 -14.45
N GLY A 487 44.97 19.56 -13.30
CA GLY A 487 44.34 18.45 -12.59
C GLY A 487 45.27 17.57 -11.73
N ASN A 488 46.58 17.82 -11.73
CA ASN A 488 47.59 17.09 -10.95
C ASN A 488 47.55 15.56 -11.11
N GLN A 489 47.24 15.08 -12.33
CA GLN A 489 46.94 13.68 -12.59
C GLN A 489 48.17 12.86 -13.01
N PHE A 490 48.29 11.68 -12.40
CA PHE A 490 49.31 10.68 -12.68
C PHE A 490 48.64 9.32 -12.86
N ARG A 491 49.22 8.46 -13.70
CA ARG A 491 48.77 7.08 -13.86
C ARG A 491 49.72 6.14 -13.15
N ILE A 492 49.19 5.18 -12.39
CA ILE A 492 49.96 4.13 -11.75
C ILE A 492 50.50 3.15 -12.79
N THR A 493 51.81 2.91 -12.81
CA THR A 493 52.47 1.94 -13.69
C THR A 493 52.92 0.67 -12.96
N ALA A 494 53.18 0.76 -11.66
CA ALA A 494 53.49 -0.38 -10.79
C ALA A 494 53.15 -0.05 -9.32
N ILE A 495 52.85 -1.09 -8.54
CA ILE A 495 52.66 -1.00 -7.09
C ILE A 495 53.52 -2.10 -6.45
N ASP A 496 54.37 -1.74 -5.50
CA ASP A 496 55.16 -2.67 -4.70
C ASP A 496 55.04 -2.31 -3.22
N SER A 497 54.22 -3.08 -2.49
CA SER A 497 54.01 -2.96 -1.04
C SER A 497 53.65 -1.53 -0.59
N GLN A 498 54.64 -0.70 -0.26
CA GLN A 498 54.48 0.68 0.21
C GLN A 498 54.92 1.74 -0.84
N THR A 499 55.23 1.33 -2.08
CA THR A 499 55.69 2.22 -3.15
C THR A 499 54.78 2.14 -4.38
N VAL A 500 54.29 3.30 -4.84
CA VAL A 500 53.57 3.46 -6.09
C VAL A 500 54.51 4.08 -7.13
N THR A 501 54.68 3.42 -8.27
CA THR A 501 55.36 4.01 -9.44
C THR A 501 54.32 4.63 -10.36
N VAL A 502 54.58 5.85 -10.83
CA VAL A 502 53.65 6.65 -11.63
C VAL A 502 54.29 7.22 -12.89
N GLU A 503 53.43 7.50 -13.88
CA GLU A 503 53.76 8.32 -15.04
C GLU A 503 52.85 9.57 -15.07
N ARG A 504 53.40 10.72 -15.47
CA ARG A 504 52.59 11.92 -15.72
C ARG A 504 51.80 11.69 -17.01
N THR A 505 50.51 12.04 -16.99
CA THR A 505 49.64 11.87 -18.16
C THR A 505 48.94 13.16 -18.52
N THR A 506 48.67 13.35 -19.81
CA THR A 506 47.80 14.42 -20.29
C THR A 506 46.43 13.82 -20.59
N VAL A 507 45.38 14.41 -20.02
CA VAL A 507 44.00 14.03 -20.30
C VAL A 507 43.41 15.00 -21.31
N THR A 508 43.04 14.48 -22.48
CA THR A 508 42.36 15.22 -23.55
C THR A 508 40.97 14.63 -23.80
N THR A 509 40.02 15.46 -24.22
CA THR A 509 38.67 14.98 -24.58
C THR A 509 38.60 14.77 -26.09
N GLY A 510 38.26 13.55 -26.51
CA GLY A 510 38.05 13.18 -27.90
C GLY A 510 36.78 13.79 -28.49
N ALA A 511 36.61 13.69 -29.81
CA ALA A 511 35.51 14.33 -30.54
C ALA A 511 34.11 13.79 -30.18
N ALA A 512 34.02 12.59 -29.60
CA ALA A 512 32.77 12.00 -29.08
C ALA A 512 32.63 12.09 -27.55
N GLY A 513 33.49 12.88 -26.89
CA GLY A 513 33.48 13.09 -25.44
C GLY A 513 34.18 12.00 -24.64
N GLU A 514 34.96 11.10 -25.28
CA GLU A 514 35.83 10.16 -24.56
C GLU A 514 37.03 10.86 -23.90
N THR A 515 37.46 10.33 -22.77
CA THR A 515 38.70 10.72 -22.09
C THR A 515 39.88 9.96 -22.71
N ILE A 516 40.81 10.67 -23.35
CA ILE A 516 42.05 10.11 -23.90
C ILE A 516 43.20 10.52 -22.98
N THR A 517 43.78 9.53 -22.30
CA THR A 517 44.91 9.72 -21.38
C THR A 517 46.20 9.25 -22.05
N THR A 518 47.05 10.19 -22.46
CA THR A 518 48.35 9.91 -23.10
C THR A 518 49.50 10.12 -22.11
N PRO A 519 50.48 9.21 -22.04
CA PRO A 519 51.71 9.42 -21.27
C PRO A 519 52.44 10.68 -21.74
N ASP A 520 52.98 11.45 -20.79
CA ASP A 520 53.85 12.59 -21.07
C ASP A 520 55.32 12.19 -20.82
N PRO A 521 56.07 11.83 -21.88
CA PRO A 521 57.46 11.41 -21.74
C PRO A 521 58.43 12.55 -21.43
N SER A 522 57.96 13.81 -21.45
CA SER A 522 58.81 14.98 -21.15
C SER A 522 58.95 15.25 -19.65
N TRP A 523 58.21 14.53 -18.80
CA TRP A 523 58.29 14.68 -17.36
C TRP A 523 59.57 14.05 -16.79
N PRO A 524 60.43 14.81 -16.10
CA PRO A 524 61.69 14.29 -15.54
C PRO A 524 61.51 13.49 -14.24
N GLY A 525 60.30 13.43 -13.67
CA GLY A 525 60.03 12.84 -12.36
C GLY A 525 59.90 13.88 -11.23
N PHE A 526 59.50 13.42 -10.05
CA PHE A 526 59.43 14.18 -8.82
C PHE A 526 60.85 14.53 -8.33
N THR A 527 61.05 15.77 -7.87
CA THR A 527 62.27 16.11 -7.13
C THR A 527 62.24 15.47 -5.74
N GLU A 528 63.30 14.76 -5.37
CA GLU A 528 63.44 14.02 -4.11
C GLU A 528 63.09 14.89 -2.89
N ARG A 529 62.03 14.52 -2.16
CA ARG A 529 61.64 15.18 -0.90
C ARG A 529 60.72 14.30 -0.05
N THR A 530 60.76 14.51 1.26
CA THR A 530 59.81 13.94 2.22
C THR A 530 58.73 14.98 2.57
N LEU A 531 57.46 14.61 2.47
CA LEU A 531 56.30 15.49 2.68
C LEU A 531 55.40 14.92 3.77
N LEU A 532 55.03 15.76 4.73
CA LEU A 532 54.01 15.46 5.76
C LEU A 532 52.62 15.96 5.36
N ASP A 533 52.56 16.79 4.31
CA ASP A 533 51.39 17.54 3.85
C ASP A 533 51.02 17.20 2.39
N ALA A 534 51.56 16.11 1.86
CA ALA A 534 51.18 15.61 0.55
C ALA A 534 49.83 14.89 0.62
N THR A 535 49.02 15.04 -0.43
CA THR A 535 47.77 14.29 -0.57
C THR A 535 47.77 13.54 -1.88
N VAL A 536 47.40 12.26 -1.82
CA VAL A 536 47.26 11.39 -2.99
C VAL A 536 45.88 10.78 -2.95
N THR A 537 45.06 11.15 -3.93
CA THR A 537 43.66 10.71 -4.04
C THR A 537 43.43 10.05 -5.38
N GLY A 538 42.48 9.13 -5.46
CA GLY A 538 42.20 8.37 -6.66
C GLY A 538 40.79 7.84 -6.63
N VAL A 539 40.25 7.53 -7.80
CA VAL A 539 38.93 6.90 -7.90
C VAL A 539 39.11 5.41 -7.65
N SER A 540 38.23 4.81 -6.84
CA SER A 540 38.18 3.36 -6.66
C SER A 540 37.77 2.70 -7.98
N ASP A 541 38.58 1.75 -8.47
CA ASP A 541 38.24 0.91 -9.62
C ASP A 541 37.35 -0.29 -9.24
N ASP A 542 37.06 -0.46 -7.95
CA ASP A 542 36.06 -1.42 -7.47
C ASP A 542 34.66 -0.81 -7.65
N TYR A 543 34.02 -1.20 -8.75
CA TYR A 543 32.69 -0.74 -9.08
C TYR A 543 31.61 -1.59 -8.42
N GLU A 544 30.88 -1.00 -7.48
CA GLU A 544 29.68 -1.64 -6.92
C GLU A 544 28.50 -1.59 -7.91
N TRP A 545 27.77 -2.70 -8.00
CA TRP A 545 26.55 -2.81 -8.79
C TRP A 545 25.34 -2.87 -7.88
N VAL A 546 24.29 -2.13 -8.20
CA VAL A 546 22.98 -2.35 -7.59
C VAL A 546 22.30 -3.50 -8.33
N GLY A 547 22.12 -4.63 -7.62
CA GLY A 547 21.73 -5.93 -8.20
C GLY A 547 22.92 -6.91 -8.29
N PRO A 548 22.76 -8.09 -8.91
CA PRO A 548 21.69 -8.45 -9.84
C PRO A 548 20.38 -8.83 -9.18
N PHE A 549 19.28 -8.29 -9.70
CA PHE A 549 17.93 -8.71 -9.31
C PHE A 549 17.30 -9.55 -10.40
N LEU A 550 16.55 -10.56 -10.00
CA LEU A 550 15.77 -11.39 -10.91
C LEU A 550 14.53 -10.59 -11.37
N ALA A 551 14.33 -10.44 -12.68
CA ALA A 551 13.25 -9.61 -13.18
C ALA A 551 11.86 -10.26 -13.12
N CYS A 552 11.76 -11.58 -13.01
CA CYS A 552 10.50 -12.31 -12.94
C CYS A 552 10.59 -13.43 -11.89
N PRO A 553 9.47 -13.90 -11.34
CA PRO A 553 9.46 -15.01 -10.39
C PRO A 553 10.07 -16.28 -10.97
N ASP A 554 10.49 -17.19 -10.08
CA ASP A 554 11.02 -18.48 -10.49
C ASP A 554 9.96 -19.31 -11.24
N GLY A 555 10.39 -20.04 -12.28
CA GLY A 555 9.52 -20.80 -13.18
C GLY A 555 8.75 -19.99 -14.25
N GLU A 556 8.77 -18.66 -14.21
CA GLU A 556 8.15 -17.81 -15.25
C GLU A 556 9.17 -17.26 -16.25
N THR A 557 8.67 -16.80 -17.41
CA THR A 557 9.51 -16.20 -18.46
C THR A 557 8.96 -14.84 -18.89
N LEU A 558 9.87 -13.90 -19.12
CA LEU A 558 9.57 -12.56 -19.61
C LEU A 558 10.06 -12.38 -21.05
N ASP A 559 9.42 -11.47 -21.78
CA ASP A 559 9.80 -11.05 -23.14
C ASP A 559 10.14 -9.55 -23.24
N ALA A 560 9.92 -8.80 -22.16
CA ALA A 560 10.31 -7.40 -22.03
C ALA A 560 10.49 -7.05 -20.56
N PHE A 561 11.36 -6.08 -20.29
CA PHE A 561 11.46 -5.44 -18.98
C PHE A 561 11.52 -3.92 -19.11
N GLU A 562 11.08 -3.24 -18.07
CA GLU A 562 11.12 -1.78 -17.96
C GLU A 562 11.79 -1.38 -16.66
N VAL A 563 12.55 -0.28 -16.72
CA VAL A 563 13.13 0.37 -15.55
C VAL A 563 12.67 1.82 -15.48
N ASN A 564 12.25 2.25 -14.29
CA ASN A 564 12.02 3.67 -14.01
C ASN A 564 13.24 4.26 -13.34
N ILE A 565 13.73 5.36 -13.88
CA ILE A 565 14.80 6.19 -13.33
C ILE A 565 14.19 7.49 -12.84
N ASN A 566 14.54 7.93 -11.64
CA ASN A 566 13.96 9.12 -11.02
C ASN A 566 15.05 10.01 -10.42
N PHE A 567 15.02 11.29 -10.74
CA PHE A 567 15.84 12.34 -10.14
C PHE A 567 14.95 13.20 -9.25
N GLN A 568 14.78 12.80 -8.00
CA GLN A 568 13.83 13.44 -7.07
C GLN A 568 14.11 14.92 -6.84
N SER A 569 15.38 15.27 -6.70
CA SER A 569 15.85 16.64 -6.41
C SER A 569 16.07 17.47 -7.69
N GLY A 570 15.70 16.91 -8.85
CA GLY A 570 16.07 17.43 -10.17
C GLY A 570 17.51 17.08 -10.56
N LEU A 571 17.96 17.65 -11.67
CA LEU A 571 19.28 17.46 -12.25
C LEU A 571 19.82 18.83 -12.68
N VAL A 572 20.74 19.41 -11.89
CA VAL A 572 21.26 20.78 -12.07
C VAL A 572 22.53 21.02 -11.26
N ARG A 573 23.42 21.89 -11.74
CA ARG A 573 24.56 22.44 -10.99
C ARG A 573 24.41 23.95 -10.79
N TYR A 574 24.69 24.47 -9.61
CA TYR A 574 24.76 25.91 -9.35
C TYR A 574 26.20 26.41 -9.38
N THR A 575 26.42 27.53 -10.07
CA THR A 575 27.65 28.32 -9.97
C THR A 575 27.68 29.12 -8.66
N ASP A 576 28.83 29.64 -8.26
CA ASP A 576 29.00 30.49 -7.06
C ASP A 576 28.15 31.77 -7.06
N LYS A 577 27.62 32.16 -8.24
CA LYS A 577 26.69 33.27 -8.43
C LYS A 577 25.21 32.84 -8.46
N GLY A 578 24.91 31.58 -8.12
CA GLY A 578 23.56 31.01 -8.12
C GLY A 578 22.98 30.65 -9.50
N ASN A 579 23.72 30.83 -10.59
CA ASN A 579 23.23 30.47 -11.94
C ASN A 579 23.16 28.96 -12.14
N LYS A 580 22.08 28.50 -12.79
CA LYS A 580 21.86 27.08 -13.15
C LYS A 580 22.71 26.67 -14.34
N ARG A 581 23.32 25.49 -14.28
CA ARG A 581 24.07 24.85 -15.35
C ARG A 581 23.61 23.40 -15.52
N SER A 582 23.76 22.88 -16.74
CA SER A 582 23.44 21.49 -17.04
C SER A 582 24.36 20.55 -16.28
N MET A 583 23.80 19.52 -15.66
CA MET A 583 24.55 18.48 -14.98
C MET A 583 24.38 17.15 -15.73
N PRO A 584 25.46 16.55 -16.27
CA PRO A 584 25.41 15.21 -16.85
C PRO A 584 25.44 14.11 -15.78
N VAL A 585 24.68 13.04 -16.00
CA VAL A 585 24.77 11.77 -15.26
C VAL A 585 24.71 10.62 -16.26
N ARG A 586 25.68 9.70 -16.17
CA ARG A 586 25.75 8.46 -16.96
C ARG A 586 25.42 7.25 -16.09
N LEU A 587 24.50 6.41 -16.58
CA LEU A 587 24.20 5.12 -15.97
C LEU A 587 24.62 4.00 -16.91
N VAL A 588 24.88 2.82 -16.33
CA VAL A 588 25.06 1.58 -17.06
C VAL A 588 24.06 0.57 -16.52
N ILE A 589 23.23 0.04 -17.42
CA ILE A 589 22.26 -1.02 -17.16
C ILE A 589 22.79 -2.26 -17.84
N GLN A 590 22.96 -3.33 -17.08
CA GLN A 590 23.34 -4.62 -17.61
C GLN A 590 22.26 -5.65 -17.34
N TYR A 591 21.98 -6.49 -18.33
CA TYR A 591 21.06 -7.60 -18.20
C TYR A 591 21.60 -8.84 -18.90
N ARG A 592 21.26 -10.02 -18.38
CA ARG A 592 21.63 -11.30 -18.98
C ARG A 592 20.57 -12.34 -18.71
N LYS A 593 20.53 -13.38 -19.53
CA LYS A 593 19.70 -14.55 -19.25
C LYS A 593 20.33 -15.34 -18.10
N VAL A 594 19.52 -15.79 -17.15
CA VAL A 594 20.00 -16.60 -16.00
C VAL A 594 20.77 -17.82 -16.52
N GLY A 595 21.93 -18.10 -15.92
CA GLY A 595 22.83 -19.19 -16.33
C GLY A 595 23.85 -18.82 -17.43
N THR A 596 23.83 -17.59 -17.95
CA THR A 596 24.84 -17.10 -18.90
C THR A 596 25.91 -16.24 -18.22
N THR A 597 27.10 -16.14 -18.82
CA THR A 597 28.22 -15.34 -18.30
C THR A 597 28.33 -13.95 -18.95
N THR A 598 27.72 -13.76 -20.12
CA THR A 598 27.82 -12.53 -20.91
C THR A 598 26.69 -11.56 -20.57
N TRP A 599 27.04 -10.33 -20.19
CA TRP A 599 26.09 -9.25 -19.93
C TRP A 599 25.84 -8.42 -21.18
N ALA A 600 24.59 -8.22 -21.55
CA ALA A 600 24.20 -7.16 -22.48
C ALA A 600 24.19 -5.83 -21.72
N GLN A 601 24.68 -4.76 -22.35
CA GLN A 601 24.85 -3.46 -21.71
C GLN A 601 24.11 -2.35 -22.45
N GLN A 602 23.52 -1.44 -21.69
CA GLN A 602 22.92 -0.19 -22.15
C GLN A 602 23.45 0.96 -21.29
N SER A 603 23.73 2.11 -21.90
CA SER A 603 24.39 3.23 -21.21
C SER A 603 23.60 4.53 -21.36
N PRO A 604 22.43 4.66 -20.70
CA PRO A 604 21.63 5.88 -20.81
C PRO A 604 22.36 7.09 -20.20
N PHE A 605 22.24 8.21 -20.89
CA PHE A 605 22.85 9.49 -20.55
C PHE A 605 21.78 10.55 -20.32
N TYR A 606 21.89 11.28 -19.21
CA TYR A 606 20.99 12.36 -18.86
C TYR A 606 21.78 13.64 -18.67
N SER A 607 21.28 14.75 -19.21
CA SER A 607 21.82 16.08 -18.92
C SER A 607 20.70 17.10 -18.93
N ARG A 608 20.45 17.73 -17.79
CA ARG A 608 19.39 18.74 -17.61
C ARG A 608 19.90 19.85 -16.70
N SER A 609 19.14 20.96 -16.69
CA SER A 609 19.35 22.12 -15.83
C SER A 609 18.04 22.47 -15.10
N THR A 610 17.45 21.47 -14.43
CA THR A 610 16.15 21.57 -13.75
C THR A 610 16.26 21.22 -12.28
N GLU A 611 15.51 21.94 -11.44
CA GLU A 611 15.40 21.69 -10.00
C GLU A 611 14.18 20.83 -9.65
N ASN A 612 13.25 20.72 -10.59
CA ASN A 612 12.03 19.94 -10.41
C ASN A 612 12.37 18.46 -10.56
N GLN A 613 11.64 17.61 -9.83
CA GLN A 613 11.70 16.18 -10.02
C GLN A 613 11.49 15.82 -11.49
N ILE A 614 12.38 14.99 -12.02
CA ILE A 614 12.24 14.42 -13.35
C ILE A 614 12.43 12.89 -13.31
N GLY A 615 11.77 12.17 -14.21
CA GLY A 615 11.92 10.72 -14.33
C GLY A 615 11.74 10.21 -15.75
N PHE A 616 12.20 8.98 -15.97
CA PHE A 616 12.27 8.35 -17.27
C PHE A 616 11.93 6.86 -17.14
N THR A 617 11.14 6.33 -18.07
CA THR A 617 10.87 4.89 -18.20
C THR A 617 11.59 4.36 -19.43
N HIS A 618 12.50 3.40 -19.25
CA HIS A 618 13.14 2.69 -20.36
C HIS A 618 12.54 1.31 -20.52
N ARG A 619 12.16 0.94 -21.74
CA ARG A 619 11.65 -0.38 -22.10
C ARG A 619 12.66 -1.12 -22.97
N TYR A 620 12.96 -2.36 -22.60
CA TYR A 620 13.83 -3.25 -23.34
C TYR A 620 13.07 -4.53 -23.69
N ASN A 621 12.97 -4.83 -24.99
CA ASN A 621 12.42 -6.10 -25.45
C ASN A 621 13.55 -7.13 -25.53
N VAL A 622 13.31 -8.34 -25.03
CA VAL A 622 14.31 -9.41 -24.95
C VAL A 622 13.71 -10.73 -25.44
N SER A 623 14.57 -11.68 -25.79
CA SER A 623 14.08 -13.03 -26.13
C SER A 623 13.46 -13.69 -24.89
N PRO A 624 12.39 -14.51 -25.03
CA PRO A 624 11.78 -15.16 -23.88
C PRO A 624 12.76 -15.93 -22.97
N GLY A 625 12.70 -15.65 -21.67
CA GLY A 625 13.54 -16.30 -20.67
C GLY A 625 13.48 -15.63 -19.29
N GLN A 626 14.27 -16.14 -18.34
CA GLN A 626 14.52 -15.46 -17.07
C GLN A 626 15.76 -14.57 -17.20
N TYR A 627 15.68 -13.35 -16.67
CA TYR A 627 16.78 -12.39 -16.74
C TYR A 627 17.13 -11.84 -15.37
N GLU A 628 18.43 -11.62 -15.17
CA GLU A 628 18.99 -10.83 -14.08
C GLU A 628 19.36 -9.44 -14.62
N ILE A 629 19.05 -8.39 -13.86
CA ILE A 629 19.36 -7.00 -14.20
C ILE A 629 20.13 -6.36 -13.06
N ARG A 630 21.17 -5.62 -13.41
CA ARG A 630 21.93 -4.77 -12.49
C ARG A 630 22.16 -3.40 -13.10
N MET A 631 22.31 -2.40 -12.25
CA MET A 631 22.48 -1.01 -12.65
C MET A 631 23.55 -0.35 -11.81
N ARG A 632 24.32 0.55 -12.42
CA ARG A 632 25.26 1.41 -11.70
C ARG A 632 25.37 2.78 -12.34
N ARG A 633 25.94 3.71 -11.58
CA ARG A 633 26.41 4.99 -12.08
C ARG A 633 27.89 4.88 -12.49
N THR A 634 28.33 5.65 -13.48
CA THR A 634 29.75 5.60 -13.93
C THR A 634 30.61 6.75 -13.40
N GLU A 635 30.00 7.71 -12.70
CA GLU A 635 30.63 8.94 -12.24
C GLU A 635 30.32 9.10 -10.74
N PRO A 636 31.24 9.63 -9.92
CA PRO A 636 30.96 9.90 -8.51
C PRO A 636 29.82 10.92 -8.38
N VAL A 637 29.15 10.90 -7.22
CA VAL A 637 28.21 11.97 -6.82
C VAL A 637 29.01 13.24 -6.54
N LYS A 638 28.67 14.36 -7.19
CA LYS A 638 29.49 15.58 -7.09
C LYS A 638 29.28 16.40 -5.81
N GLY A 639 28.14 16.24 -5.15
CA GLY A 639 27.82 16.94 -3.89
C GLY A 639 27.77 18.46 -3.97
N GLY A 640 27.68 19.12 -2.80
CA GLY A 640 27.74 20.58 -2.66
C GLY A 640 26.62 21.32 -3.39
N SER A 641 26.99 22.16 -4.37
CA SER A 641 26.07 22.95 -5.18
C SER A 641 25.49 22.19 -6.39
N THR A 642 25.62 20.86 -6.42
CA THR A 642 25.12 20.02 -7.51
C THR A 642 24.00 19.11 -7.02
N ARG A 643 22.91 19.02 -7.79
CA ARG A 643 21.84 18.05 -7.62
C ARG A 643 21.94 17.03 -8.75
N ASP A 644 22.36 15.82 -8.40
CA ASP A 644 22.62 14.73 -9.35
C ASP A 644 22.25 13.34 -8.79
N GLN A 645 21.51 13.28 -7.68
CA GLN A 645 21.02 12.03 -7.09
C GLN A 645 20.03 11.34 -8.04
N VAL A 646 20.22 10.04 -8.22
CA VAL A 646 19.47 9.24 -9.19
C VAL A 646 19.04 7.92 -8.56
N PHE A 647 17.74 7.66 -8.64
CA PHE A 647 17.11 6.50 -8.03
C PHE A 647 16.59 5.53 -9.10
N TRP A 648 16.85 4.25 -8.89
CA TRP A 648 16.14 3.18 -9.60
C TRP A 648 14.79 2.96 -8.93
N GLN A 649 13.76 3.61 -9.46
CA GLN A 649 12.44 3.70 -8.85
C GLN A 649 11.63 2.39 -8.94
N ALA A 650 11.73 1.69 -10.07
CA ALA A 650 11.01 0.44 -10.28
C ALA A 650 11.71 -0.43 -11.32
N LEU A 651 11.70 -1.74 -11.10
CA LEU A 651 11.97 -2.76 -12.11
C LEU A 651 10.69 -3.56 -12.33
N ARG A 652 10.28 -3.70 -13.59
CA ARG A 652 9.12 -4.51 -13.95
C ARG A 652 9.37 -5.33 -15.20
N SER A 653 8.75 -6.50 -15.29
CA SER A 653 8.86 -7.39 -16.44
C SER A 653 7.50 -7.81 -16.95
N ARG A 654 7.38 -7.98 -18.27
CA ARG A 654 6.17 -8.47 -18.90
C ARG A 654 6.21 -9.99 -18.93
N LEU A 655 5.27 -10.62 -18.23
CA LEU A 655 5.12 -12.07 -18.22
C LEU A 655 4.42 -12.54 -19.50
N SER A 656 4.89 -13.66 -20.05
CA SER A 656 4.39 -14.18 -21.32
C SER A 656 2.97 -14.75 -21.23
N LYS A 657 2.57 -15.24 -20.05
CA LYS A 657 1.24 -15.84 -19.83
C LYS A 657 0.23 -14.77 -19.38
N ARG A 658 -0.83 -14.60 -20.17
CA ARG A 658 -2.03 -13.86 -19.78
C ARG A 658 -3.29 -14.44 -20.45
N PRO A 659 -4.45 -14.39 -19.79
CA PRO A 659 -5.72 -14.66 -20.45
C PRO A 659 -6.00 -13.67 -21.60
N VAL A 660 -6.58 -14.17 -22.67
CA VAL A 660 -6.96 -13.36 -23.85
C VAL A 660 -8.39 -12.82 -23.75
N LYS A 661 -9.20 -13.47 -22.91
CA LYS A 661 -10.60 -13.16 -22.62
C LYS A 661 -10.94 -13.62 -21.20
N TYR A 662 -11.96 -13.01 -20.62
CA TYR A 662 -12.44 -13.33 -19.27
C TYR A 662 -13.93 -13.65 -19.36
N GLU A 663 -14.26 -14.94 -19.26
CA GLU A 663 -15.64 -15.42 -19.39
C GLU A 663 -16.47 -15.03 -18.17
N GLY A 664 -17.74 -14.66 -18.40
CA GLY A 664 -18.70 -14.41 -17.33
C GLY A 664 -18.44 -13.17 -16.47
N VAL A 665 -17.46 -12.31 -16.77
CA VAL A 665 -17.18 -11.09 -15.98
C VAL A 665 -17.00 -9.85 -16.85
N THR A 666 -17.54 -8.72 -16.39
CA THR A 666 -17.28 -7.42 -17.00
C THR A 666 -15.97 -6.86 -16.47
N THR A 667 -15.07 -6.47 -17.37
CA THR A 667 -13.76 -5.90 -17.02
C THR A 667 -13.58 -4.50 -17.58
N MET A 668 -12.71 -3.72 -16.96
CA MET A 668 -12.42 -2.34 -17.33
C MET A 668 -10.91 -2.12 -17.39
N ALA A 669 -10.42 -1.67 -18.53
CA ALA A 669 -9.05 -1.15 -18.65
C ALA A 669 -9.07 0.37 -18.49
N LEU A 670 -8.23 0.90 -17.61
CA LEU A 670 -8.17 2.32 -17.26
C LEU A 670 -6.72 2.81 -17.34
N THR A 671 -6.50 4.00 -17.89
CA THR A 671 -5.25 4.74 -17.68
C THR A 671 -5.57 6.10 -17.10
N VAL A 672 -4.85 6.46 -16.05
CA VAL A 672 -4.94 7.74 -15.35
C VAL A 672 -3.58 8.43 -15.46
N ARG A 673 -3.56 9.67 -15.92
CA ARG A 673 -2.36 10.51 -15.92
C ARG A 673 -2.29 11.30 -14.62
N THR A 674 -1.23 11.06 -13.86
CA THR A 674 -0.93 11.70 -12.59
C THR A 674 0.07 12.83 -12.81
N GLY A 675 -0.24 14.03 -12.29
CA GLY A 675 0.49 15.28 -12.51
C GLY A 675 -0.13 16.41 -11.68
N ASN A 676 -0.11 17.66 -12.17
CA ASN A 676 -0.58 18.84 -11.41
C ASN A 676 -2.06 18.81 -10.93
N ARG A 677 -2.89 17.90 -11.47
CA ARG A 677 -4.35 17.86 -11.23
C ARG A 677 -4.82 16.67 -10.40
N LEU A 678 -3.95 15.71 -10.10
CA LEU A 678 -4.32 14.48 -9.37
C LEU A 678 -3.16 14.04 -8.47
N ALA A 679 -3.43 13.91 -7.16
CA ALA A 679 -2.46 13.42 -6.20
C ALA A 679 -2.27 11.89 -6.32
N ALA A 680 -1.04 11.41 -6.09
CA ALA A 680 -0.65 10.00 -6.24
C ALA A 680 -1.37 9.01 -5.30
N MET A 681 -2.14 9.47 -4.31
CA MET A 681 -2.98 8.61 -3.46
C MET A 681 -4.44 8.51 -3.94
N SER A 682 -4.87 9.38 -4.87
CA SER A 682 -6.23 9.38 -5.40
C SER A 682 -6.43 8.44 -6.59
N ASP A 683 -5.35 8.03 -7.26
CA ASP A 683 -5.41 7.13 -8.43
C ASP A 683 -5.82 5.71 -8.07
N ARG A 684 -5.69 5.27 -6.81
CA ARG A 684 -6.12 3.96 -6.31
C ARG A 684 -7.56 3.93 -5.77
N ARG A 685 -8.32 5.02 -5.93
CA ARG A 685 -9.70 5.16 -5.44
C ARG A 685 -10.70 5.24 -6.60
N ILE A 686 -10.63 4.28 -7.51
CA ILE A 686 -11.59 4.17 -8.61
C ILE A 686 -12.85 3.47 -8.11
N SER A 687 -13.96 4.17 -8.23
CA SER A 687 -15.28 3.60 -7.99
C SER A 687 -16.11 3.63 -9.27
N VAL A 688 -16.94 2.61 -9.44
CA VAL A 688 -17.83 2.45 -10.58
C VAL A 688 -19.21 2.12 -10.05
N THR A 689 -20.25 2.73 -10.62
CA THR A 689 -21.65 2.39 -10.30
C THR A 689 -22.31 1.69 -11.49
N PRO A 690 -21.99 0.39 -11.72
CA PRO A 690 -22.61 -0.39 -12.78
C PRO A 690 -24.10 -0.62 -12.54
N THR A 691 -24.84 -0.78 -13.63
CA THR A 691 -26.22 -1.29 -13.63
C THR A 691 -26.25 -2.67 -14.29
N ARG A 692 -26.66 -3.70 -13.55
CA ARG A 692 -26.81 -5.07 -13.99
C ARG A 692 -27.82 -5.19 -15.13
N LEU A 693 -27.44 -5.92 -16.19
CA LEU A 693 -28.38 -6.40 -17.20
C LEU A 693 -28.71 -7.86 -16.92
N TYR A 694 -29.99 -8.15 -16.72
CA TYR A 694 -30.47 -9.52 -16.54
C TYR A 694 -30.73 -10.18 -17.91
N SER A 695 -30.57 -11.50 -17.96
CA SER A 695 -30.91 -12.31 -19.13
C SER A 695 -32.41 -12.23 -19.47
N GLY A 696 -32.77 -12.59 -20.71
CA GLY A 696 -34.17 -12.73 -21.13
C GLY A 696 -34.96 -11.43 -21.26
N GLY A 697 -34.28 -10.27 -21.35
CA GLY A 697 -34.94 -8.96 -21.52
C GLY A 697 -35.62 -8.42 -20.25
N ARG A 698 -35.30 -8.99 -19.08
CA ARG A 698 -35.86 -8.56 -17.80
C ARG A 698 -35.38 -7.16 -17.42
N ALA A 699 -36.27 -6.39 -16.79
CA ALA A 699 -35.98 -5.01 -16.42
C ALA A 699 -34.85 -4.94 -15.38
N ALA A 700 -33.86 -4.09 -15.63
CA ALA A 700 -32.78 -3.85 -14.67
C ALA A 700 -33.33 -3.29 -13.35
N ARG A 701 -32.74 -3.69 -12.22
CA ARG A 701 -33.14 -3.31 -10.84
C ARG A 701 -34.51 -3.82 -10.37
N SER A 702 -35.24 -4.56 -11.21
CA SER A 702 -36.52 -5.17 -10.81
C SER A 702 -36.31 -6.32 -9.84
N ILE A 703 -37.29 -6.54 -8.96
CA ILE A 703 -37.25 -7.57 -7.93
C ILE A 703 -37.42 -8.95 -8.55
N SER A 704 -38.40 -9.10 -9.44
CA SER A 704 -38.59 -10.30 -10.27
C SER A 704 -37.34 -10.62 -11.10
N GLY A 705 -36.72 -9.60 -11.72
CA GLY A 705 -35.49 -9.77 -12.50
C GLY A 705 -34.35 -10.38 -11.68
N ALA A 706 -34.16 -9.88 -10.46
CA ALA A 706 -33.19 -10.43 -9.52
C ALA A 706 -33.54 -11.86 -9.07
N LEU A 707 -34.81 -12.15 -8.75
CA LEU A 707 -35.27 -13.48 -8.37
C LEU A 707 -34.98 -14.51 -9.45
N TYR A 708 -35.41 -14.24 -10.68
CA TYR A 708 -35.20 -15.17 -11.78
C TYR A 708 -33.71 -15.38 -12.07
N HIS A 709 -32.90 -14.32 -11.97
CA HIS A 709 -31.45 -14.44 -12.16
C HIS A 709 -30.82 -15.43 -11.17
N VAL A 710 -31.19 -15.36 -9.89
CA VAL A 710 -30.70 -16.31 -8.88
C VAL A 710 -31.22 -17.71 -9.16
N LEU A 711 -32.52 -17.88 -9.37
CA LEU A 711 -33.14 -19.21 -9.59
C LEU A 711 -32.57 -19.91 -10.83
N GLU A 712 -32.40 -19.20 -11.94
CA GLU A 712 -31.80 -19.74 -13.17
C GLU A 712 -30.32 -20.08 -12.97
N SER A 713 -29.58 -19.28 -12.21
CA SER A 713 -28.18 -19.58 -11.89
C SER A 713 -28.00 -20.86 -11.06
N LEU A 714 -29.03 -21.23 -10.27
CA LEU A 714 -29.10 -22.49 -9.52
C LEU A 714 -29.55 -23.67 -10.39
N GLY A 715 -29.97 -23.43 -11.63
CA GLY A 715 -30.44 -24.46 -12.56
C GLY A 715 -31.95 -24.73 -12.51
N PHE A 716 -32.75 -23.88 -11.87
CA PHE A 716 -34.21 -24.02 -11.90
C PHE A 716 -34.73 -23.82 -13.33
N THR A 717 -35.60 -24.72 -13.77
CA THR A 717 -36.30 -24.60 -15.05
C THR A 717 -37.55 -23.73 -14.90
N ALA A 718 -38.05 -23.18 -16.02
CA ALA A 718 -39.27 -22.36 -16.01
C ALA A 718 -40.50 -23.10 -15.42
N SER A 719 -40.54 -24.43 -15.48
CA SER A 719 -41.61 -25.26 -14.88
C SER A 719 -41.47 -25.45 -13.36
N GLN A 720 -40.35 -25.07 -12.76
CA GLN A 720 -40.10 -25.14 -11.32
C GLN A 720 -40.18 -23.77 -10.64
N ILE A 721 -40.52 -22.73 -11.40
CA ILE A 721 -40.64 -21.35 -10.92
C ILE A 721 -42.07 -20.91 -11.15
N ASP A 722 -42.72 -20.42 -10.10
CA ASP A 722 -44.04 -19.80 -10.19
C ASP A 722 -43.95 -18.40 -10.82
N THR A 723 -43.78 -18.43 -12.14
CA THR A 723 -43.61 -17.24 -12.97
C THR A 723 -44.87 -16.37 -12.94
N ALA A 724 -46.05 -16.97 -12.75
CA ALA A 724 -47.32 -16.26 -12.72
C ALA A 724 -47.43 -15.39 -11.46
N ALA A 725 -47.19 -15.96 -10.27
CA ALA A 725 -47.24 -15.20 -9.03
C ALA A 725 -46.16 -14.11 -8.97
N ILE A 726 -44.91 -14.43 -9.33
CA ILE A 726 -43.80 -13.46 -9.30
C ILE A 726 -44.08 -12.28 -10.24
N ASN A 727 -44.57 -12.54 -11.47
CA ASN A 727 -44.90 -11.46 -12.40
C ASN A 727 -46.13 -10.66 -11.97
N ALA A 728 -47.12 -11.31 -11.37
CA ALA A 728 -48.29 -10.62 -10.81
C ALA A 728 -47.88 -9.66 -9.68
N LEU A 729 -46.95 -10.07 -8.81
CA LEU A 729 -46.39 -9.21 -7.76
C LEU A 729 -45.62 -8.03 -8.34
N GLU A 730 -44.77 -8.27 -9.35
CA GLU A 730 -44.02 -7.22 -10.03
C GLU A 730 -44.96 -6.18 -10.66
N GLN A 731 -45.98 -6.64 -11.39
CA GLN A 731 -46.91 -5.77 -12.11
C GLN A 731 -47.86 -5.02 -11.19
N THR A 732 -48.32 -5.66 -10.10
CA THR A 732 -49.37 -5.10 -9.23
C THR A 732 -48.77 -4.20 -8.15
N TYR A 733 -47.60 -4.56 -7.61
CA TYR A 733 -47.03 -3.91 -6.44
C TYR A 733 -45.65 -3.30 -6.70
N TRP A 734 -44.66 -4.10 -7.11
CA TRP A 734 -43.26 -3.65 -7.08
C TRP A 734 -42.98 -2.53 -8.09
N THR A 735 -43.31 -2.73 -9.37
CA THR A 735 -43.08 -1.73 -10.42
C THR A 735 -43.90 -0.44 -10.19
N PRO A 736 -45.24 -0.49 -9.94
CA PRO A 736 -46.04 0.73 -9.73
C PRO A 736 -45.58 1.58 -8.55
N ARG A 737 -45.02 0.95 -7.50
CA ARG A 737 -44.52 1.62 -6.30
C ARG A 737 -43.04 2.01 -6.41
N GLY A 738 -42.37 1.67 -7.51
CA GLY A 738 -40.94 1.93 -7.71
C GLY A 738 -40.03 1.12 -6.78
N GLU A 739 -40.50 -0.02 -6.26
CA GLU A 739 -39.71 -0.91 -5.40
C GLU A 739 -38.65 -1.63 -6.25
N LYS A 740 -37.38 -1.39 -5.93
CA LYS A 740 -36.20 -1.91 -6.63
C LYS A 740 -35.29 -2.70 -5.70
N PHE A 741 -34.45 -3.55 -6.28
CA PHE A 741 -33.40 -4.27 -5.58
C PHE A 741 -32.03 -3.91 -6.15
N ASP A 742 -31.16 -3.37 -5.29
CA ASP A 742 -29.82 -2.91 -5.64
C ASP A 742 -28.82 -3.35 -4.57
N TRP A 743 -27.95 -4.31 -4.91
CA TRP A 743 -27.04 -4.93 -3.96
C TRP A 743 -25.81 -5.49 -4.66
N ALA A 744 -24.67 -5.54 -3.98
CA ALA A 744 -23.49 -6.25 -4.47
C ALA A 744 -23.00 -7.24 -3.42
N SER A 745 -22.65 -8.45 -3.84
CA SER A 745 -22.10 -9.45 -2.93
C SER A 745 -20.68 -9.06 -2.52
N GLY A 746 -20.44 -9.05 -1.20
CA GLY A 746 -19.12 -8.83 -0.62
C GLY A 746 -18.41 -10.14 -0.24
N GLU A 747 -19.19 -11.14 0.17
CA GLU A 747 -18.75 -12.44 0.66
C GLU A 747 -19.71 -13.54 0.13
N SER A 748 -19.32 -14.81 0.28
CA SER A 748 -20.16 -15.94 -0.11
C SER A 748 -21.40 -16.01 0.80
N LYS A 749 -22.59 -15.99 0.21
CA LYS A 749 -23.88 -16.12 0.91
C LYS A 749 -24.70 -17.27 0.34
N SER A 750 -25.58 -17.86 1.16
CA SER A 750 -26.49 -18.90 0.67
C SER A 750 -27.49 -18.31 -0.31
N ALA A 751 -27.87 -19.08 -1.33
CA ALA A 751 -28.80 -18.59 -2.34
C ALA A 751 -30.18 -18.27 -1.75
N LEU A 752 -30.62 -19.03 -0.73
CA LEU A 752 -31.85 -18.75 0.00
C LEU A 752 -31.80 -17.39 0.71
N GLU A 753 -30.68 -17.06 1.36
CA GLU A 753 -30.51 -15.74 2.00
C GLU A 753 -30.59 -14.61 0.95
N VAL A 754 -30.02 -14.80 -0.24
CA VAL A 754 -30.11 -13.81 -1.33
C VAL A 754 -31.54 -13.67 -1.83
N LEU A 755 -32.27 -14.79 -2.04
CA LEU A 755 -33.68 -14.76 -2.44
C LEU A 755 -34.55 -14.04 -1.41
N GLN A 756 -34.34 -14.31 -0.11
CA GLN A 756 -35.03 -13.62 0.99
C GLN A 756 -34.70 -12.12 1.02
N LYS A 757 -33.44 -11.72 0.77
CA LYS A 757 -33.07 -10.30 0.65
C LYS A 757 -33.79 -9.62 -0.50
N ILE A 758 -33.87 -10.29 -1.65
CA ILE A 758 -34.58 -9.77 -2.84
C ILE A 758 -36.07 -9.57 -2.51
N THR A 759 -36.74 -10.57 -1.93
CA THR A 759 -38.18 -10.45 -1.59
C THR A 759 -38.43 -9.45 -0.47
N ASN A 760 -37.55 -9.36 0.54
CA ASN A 760 -37.68 -8.41 1.64
C ASN A 760 -37.58 -6.95 1.15
N ALA A 761 -36.72 -6.67 0.16
CA ALA A 761 -36.71 -5.37 -0.49
C ALA A 761 -38.08 -5.03 -1.11
N GLY A 762 -38.79 -6.04 -1.61
CA GLY A 762 -40.16 -5.92 -2.13
C GLY A 762 -41.26 -6.02 -1.07
N MET A 763 -40.93 -5.86 0.22
CA MET A 763 -41.85 -5.98 1.35
C MET A 763 -42.62 -7.32 1.35
N GLY A 764 -41.95 -8.38 0.91
CA GLY A 764 -42.49 -9.73 0.75
C GLY A 764 -41.55 -10.81 1.26
N TYR A 765 -41.89 -12.05 0.96
CA TYR A 765 -41.19 -13.24 1.42
C TYR A 765 -41.05 -14.25 0.29
N PHE A 766 -39.99 -15.04 0.35
CA PHE A 766 -39.78 -16.17 -0.55
C PHE A 766 -40.43 -17.42 0.04
N LEU A 767 -41.10 -18.23 -0.79
CA LEU A 767 -41.70 -19.49 -0.37
C LEU A 767 -41.59 -20.56 -1.46
N LEU A 768 -41.79 -21.81 -1.05
CA LEU A 768 -42.04 -22.92 -1.96
C LEU A 768 -43.53 -23.24 -1.91
N SER A 769 -44.22 -23.07 -3.04
CA SER A 769 -45.66 -23.28 -3.22
C SER A 769 -45.84 -24.41 -4.22
N ASP A 770 -46.51 -25.51 -3.84
CA ASP A 770 -46.71 -26.70 -4.69
C ASP A 770 -45.42 -27.24 -5.35
N GLY A 771 -44.28 -27.13 -4.66
CA GLY A 771 -42.97 -27.54 -5.19
C GLY A 771 -42.36 -26.56 -6.21
N LEU A 772 -42.99 -25.40 -6.43
CA LEU A 772 -42.50 -24.30 -7.24
C LEU A 772 -41.85 -23.22 -6.35
N ALA A 773 -40.76 -22.62 -6.85
CA ALA A 773 -40.18 -21.42 -6.25
C ALA A 773 -41.09 -20.22 -6.52
N SER A 774 -41.66 -19.64 -5.47
CA SER A 774 -42.60 -18.53 -5.55
C SER A 774 -42.24 -17.41 -4.57
N ALA A 775 -42.99 -16.32 -4.63
CA ALA A 775 -42.86 -15.19 -3.72
C ALA A 775 -44.24 -14.71 -3.29
N GLY A 776 -44.35 -14.29 -2.03
CA GLY A 776 -45.55 -13.69 -1.46
C GLY A 776 -45.28 -12.24 -1.07
N ARG A 777 -46.33 -11.42 -1.02
CA ARG A 777 -46.25 -10.07 -0.47
C ARG A 777 -46.90 -10.03 0.91
N GLU A 778 -46.23 -9.36 1.83
CA GLU A 778 -46.79 -9.08 3.14
C GLU A 778 -47.53 -7.73 3.09
N GLY A 779 -48.72 -7.69 3.70
CA GLY A 779 -49.58 -6.50 3.70
C GLY A 779 -51.00 -6.80 4.19
N ILE A 780 -51.91 -5.85 3.96
CA ILE A 780 -53.33 -6.04 4.23
C ILE A 780 -53.92 -7.02 3.21
N LYS A 781 -54.37 -8.19 3.67
CA LYS A 781 -54.97 -9.23 2.83
C LYS A 781 -56.22 -9.84 3.46
N PRO A 782 -57.20 -10.29 2.66
CA PRO A 782 -58.34 -11.05 3.16
C PRO A 782 -57.85 -12.39 3.74
N TRP A 783 -58.67 -13.00 4.60
CA TRP A 783 -58.42 -14.39 4.99
C TRP A 783 -58.73 -15.31 3.81
N VAL A 784 -57.95 -16.38 3.68
CA VAL A 784 -58.10 -17.37 2.61
C VAL A 784 -58.76 -18.65 3.12
N GLY A 785 -58.66 -18.95 4.42
CA GLY A 785 -59.12 -20.20 5.02
C GLY A 785 -59.47 -20.08 6.50
N MET A 786 -59.89 -21.20 7.09
CA MET A 786 -60.15 -21.29 8.52
C MET A 786 -59.81 -22.66 9.12
N ILE A 787 -59.42 -22.66 10.40
CA ILE A 787 -59.21 -23.85 11.23
C ILE A 787 -60.06 -23.69 12.49
N THR A 788 -60.97 -24.62 12.71
CA THR A 788 -61.92 -24.61 13.82
C THR A 788 -61.86 -25.94 14.57
N PRO A 789 -62.57 -26.10 15.70
CA PRO A 789 -62.53 -27.35 16.46
C PRO A 789 -62.91 -28.63 15.68
N GLN A 790 -63.59 -28.50 14.53
CA GLN A 790 -63.91 -29.63 13.64
C GLN A 790 -62.71 -30.13 12.83
N GLU A 791 -61.67 -29.29 12.66
CA GLU A 791 -60.43 -29.63 11.94
C GLU A 791 -59.30 -30.10 12.86
N THR A 792 -59.39 -29.77 14.14
CA THR A 792 -58.28 -29.94 15.07
C THR A 792 -58.30 -31.33 15.71
N THR A 793 -57.14 -31.98 15.74
CA THR A 793 -56.91 -33.22 16.50
C THR A 793 -56.48 -32.94 17.95
N GLU A 794 -55.99 -31.72 18.22
CA GLU A 794 -55.60 -31.23 19.54
C GLU A 794 -56.19 -29.84 19.82
N GLU A 795 -56.42 -29.51 21.10
CA GLU A 795 -56.94 -28.21 21.51
C GLU A 795 -56.09 -27.04 20.99
N LEU A 796 -56.74 -25.95 20.56
CA LEU A 796 -56.05 -24.73 20.14
C LEU A 796 -55.34 -24.07 21.33
N GLN A 797 -54.01 -24.05 21.29
CA GLN A 797 -53.20 -23.37 22.29
C GLN A 797 -52.89 -21.95 21.84
N THR A 798 -53.17 -20.97 22.72
CA THR A 798 -52.83 -19.56 22.47
C THR A 798 -51.84 -19.07 23.51
N ALA A 799 -50.61 -18.77 23.08
CA ALA A 799 -49.61 -18.12 23.90
C ALA A 799 -49.72 -16.60 23.75
N PHE A 800 -49.79 -15.88 24.87
CA PHE A 800 -49.79 -14.42 24.92
C PHE A 800 -48.50 -13.89 25.52
N LYS A 801 -47.85 -12.96 24.81
CA LYS A 801 -46.68 -12.23 25.32
C LYS A 801 -47.09 -10.86 25.85
N ALA A 802 -47.12 -10.73 27.19
CA ALA A 802 -47.41 -9.46 27.85
C ALA A 802 -46.34 -8.39 27.51
N PRO A 803 -46.74 -7.10 27.35
CA PRO A 803 -45.80 -6.00 27.21
C PRO A 803 -44.78 -5.95 28.34
N SER A 804 -43.50 -5.92 27.99
CA SER A 804 -42.40 -5.79 28.96
C SER A 804 -41.41 -4.69 28.53
N GLN A 805 -40.54 -4.28 29.47
CA GLN A 805 -39.45 -3.34 29.18
C GLN A 805 -38.38 -3.94 28.24
N ASP A 806 -38.38 -5.27 28.08
CA ASP A 806 -37.49 -5.97 27.17
C ASP A 806 -38.01 -6.02 25.73
N ASP A 807 -39.22 -5.52 25.47
CA ASP A 807 -39.74 -5.40 24.11
C ASP A 807 -39.09 -4.21 23.40
N TYR A 808 -38.85 -4.37 22.09
CA TYR A 808 -38.35 -3.27 21.28
C TYR A 808 -39.43 -2.20 21.12
N ASP A 809 -39.08 -0.96 21.43
CA ASP A 809 -39.94 0.21 21.29
C ASP A 809 -39.41 1.22 20.25
N GLY A 810 -38.27 0.91 19.64
CA GLY A 810 -37.77 1.55 18.41
C GLY A 810 -36.96 0.57 17.55
N VAL A 811 -36.82 0.89 16.27
CA VAL A 811 -35.95 0.17 15.33
C VAL A 811 -35.08 1.19 14.59
N ASP A 812 -33.78 0.95 14.53
CA ASP A 812 -32.82 1.74 13.77
C ASP A 812 -32.38 0.94 12.55
N VAL A 813 -32.74 1.43 11.37
CA VAL A 813 -32.47 0.75 10.10
C VAL A 813 -31.25 1.38 9.46
N THR A 814 -30.12 0.68 9.49
CA THR A 814 -28.92 1.08 8.75
C THR A 814 -29.02 0.56 7.32
N TYR A 815 -28.93 1.48 6.36
CA TYR A 815 -28.99 1.20 4.92
C TYR A 815 -27.93 2.03 4.18
N ILE A 816 -27.73 1.75 2.89
CA ILE A 816 -26.81 2.54 2.06
C ILE A 816 -27.65 3.47 1.19
N ASN A 817 -27.44 4.78 1.32
CA ASN A 817 -28.18 5.76 0.55
C ASN A 817 -27.72 5.74 -0.92
N GLY A 818 -28.65 5.59 -1.87
CA GLY A 818 -28.34 5.48 -3.30
C GLY A 818 -27.80 6.74 -3.97
N THR A 819 -27.85 7.88 -3.27
CA THR A 819 -27.34 9.17 -3.74
C THR A 819 -25.95 9.45 -3.16
N THR A 820 -25.80 9.37 -1.83
CA THR A 820 -24.55 9.67 -1.13
C THR A 820 -23.57 8.49 -1.15
N TRP A 821 -24.09 7.26 -1.26
CA TRP A 821 -23.36 5.99 -1.07
C TRP A 821 -22.66 5.91 0.29
N ALA A 822 -23.21 6.60 1.28
CA ALA A 822 -22.84 6.48 2.67
C ALA A 822 -23.82 5.53 3.37
N GLU A 823 -23.32 4.89 4.44
CA GLU A 823 -24.19 4.22 5.40
C GLU A 823 -24.93 5.30 6.19
N GLU A 824 -26.25 5.22 6.19
CA GLU A 824 -27.15 6.13 6.90
C GLU A 824 -28.12 5.29 7.73
N THR A 825 -28.58 5.84 8.85
CA THR A 825 -29.48 5.14 9.77
C THR A 825 -30.81 5.87 9.84
N VAL A 826 -31.90 5.15 9.58
CA VAL A 826 -33.26 5.65 9.67
C VAL A 826 -33.87 5.24 11.00
N GLN A 827 -34.28 6.22 11.79
CA GLN A 827 -34.92 6.00 13.08
C GLN A 827 -36.42 5.72 12.92
N CYS A 828 -36.84 4.49 13.15
CA CYS A 828 -38.25 4.10 13.15
C CYS A 828 -38.81 4.27 14.57
N ARG A 829 -39.68 5.28 14.74
CA ARG A 829 -40.27 5.70 16.02
C ARG A 829 -41.76 5.95 15.88
N GLN A 830 -42.50 5.78 16.96
CA GLN A 830 -43.89 6.23 17.05
C GLN A 830 -43.98 7.66 17.57
N SER A 831 -44.97 8.43 17.11
CA SER A 831 -45.17 9.82 17.56
C SER A 831 -45.37 9.96 19.07
N GLY A 832 -45.89 8.92 19.74
CA GLY A 832 -46.07 8.89 21.19
C GLY A 832 -44.84 8.45 21.99
N ASN A 833 -43.80 7.92 21.34
CA ASN A 833 -42.55 7.48 21.97
C ASN A 833 -41.33 7.86 21.12
N PRO A 834 -40.91 9.13 21.14
CA PRO A 834 -39.76 9.60 20.38
C PRO A 834 -38.41 9.06 20.90
N THR A 835 -38.33 8.73 22.19
CA THR A 835 -37.10 8.30 22.88
C THR A 835 -37.26 6.87 23.42
N PRO A 836 -37.11 5.85 22.57
CA PRO A 836 -37.28 4.45 22.96
C PRO A 836 -36.22 4.00 23.97
N LEU A 837 -36.61 3.10 24.87
CA LEU A 837 -35.75 2.48 25.88
C LEU A 837 -34.90 1.36 25.28
N LYS A 838 -35.46 0.58 24.36
CA LYS A 838 -34.81 -0.57 23.72
C LYS A 838 -34.98 -0.49 22.20
N ILE A 839 -33.85 -0.24 21.55
CA ILE A 839 -33.79 -0.09 20.09
C ILE A 839 -33.23 -1.37 19.48
N GLU A 840 -33.89 -1.85 18.44
CA GLU A 840 -33.29 -2.85 17.57
C GLU A 840 -32.37 -2.18 16.55
N SER A 841 -31.12 -2.63 16.43
CA SER A 841 -30.25 -2.24 15.32
C SER A 841 -30.40 -3.23 14.17
N TYR A 842 -30.98 -2.79 13.06
CA TYR A 842 -31.29 -3.62 11.90
C TYR A 842 -30.52 -3.14 10.66
N THR A 843 -29.78 -4.03 10.00
CA THR A 843 -29.10 -3.71 8.73
C THR A 843 -29.96 -4.15 7.56
N LEU A 844 -30.33 -3.21 6.70
CA LEU A 844 -31.16 -3.44 5.51
C LEU A 844 -30.30 -3.40 4.24
N ASP A 845 -30.04 -4.58 3.69
CA ASP A 845 -29.39 -4.75 2.39
C ASP A 845 -30.39 -4.65 1.23
N GLY A 846 -29.95 -4.12 0.09
CA GLY A 846 -30.71 -4.18 -1.16
C GLY A 846 -31.69 -3.03 -1.41
N VAL A 847 -31.92 -2.19 -0.41
CA VAL A 847 -32.79 -0.99 -0.48
C VAL A 847 -31.93 0.24 -0.31
N LEU A 848 -31.97 1.14 -1.31
CA LEU A 848 -31.16 2.36 -1.36
C LEU A 848 -31.94 3.66 -1.09
N ASP A 849 -33.19 3.52 -0.67
CA ASP A 849 -34.16 4.59 -0.52
C ASP A 849 -34.60 4.73 0.95
N GLU A 850 -34.53 5.96 1.46
CA GLU A 850 -34.76 6.30 2.87
C GLU A 850 -36.21 5.99 3.30
N ASP A 851 -37.19 6.39 2.49
CA ASP A 851 -38.60 6.14 2.77
C ASP A 851 -38.90 4.63 2.82
N ARG A 852 -38.30 3.84 1.93
CA ARG A 852 -38.45 2.38 1.95
C ARG A 852 -37.78 1.73 3.15
N ALA A 853 -36.60 2.20 3.56
CA ALA A 853 -35.96 1.74 4.79
C ALA A 853 -36.86 2.02 6.01
N TYR A 854 -37.46 3.21 6.07
CA TYR A 854 -38.42 3.58 7.12
C TYR A 854 -39.66 2.68 7.13
N ARG A 855 -40.28 2.41 5.98
CA ARG A 855 -41.46 1.53 5.87
C ARG A 855 -41.19 0.14 6.43
N ILE A 856 -40.08 -0.48 6.03
CA ILE A 856 -39.68 -1.82 6.49
C ILE A 856 -39.40 -1.82 8.00
N GLY A 857 -38.69 -0.81 8.50
CA GLY A 857 -38.40 -0.68 9.93
C GLY A 857 -39.66 -0.43 10.78
N MET A 858 -40.57 0.44 10.34
CA MET A 858 -41.85 0.68 11.02
C MET A 858 -42.74 -0.56 11.05
N ARG A 859 -42.77 -1.34 9.96
CA ARG A 859 -43.49 -2.61 9.93
C ARG A 859 -42.93 -3.60 10.95
N ARG A 860 -41.61 -3.67 11.09
CA ARG A 860 -40.92 -4.52 12.09
C ARG A 860 -41.24 -4.07 13.52
N LEU A 861 -41.15 -2.77 13.79
CA LEU A 861 -41.53 -2.16 15.08
C LEU A 861 -42.98 -2.49 15.46
N LEU A 862 -43.92 -2.29 14.54
CA LEU A 862 -45.33 -2.56 14.77
C LEU A 862 -45.63 -4.05 14.93
N GLY A 863 -44.82 -4.93 14.30
CA GLY A 863 -44.84 -6.37 14.55
C GLY A 863 -44.59 -6.68 16.03
N TYR A 864 -43.51 -6.16 16.61
CA TYR A 864 -43.19 -6.38 18.03
C TYR A 864 -44.28 -5.87 18.99
N GLN A 865 -44.95 -4.77 18.63
CA GLN A 865 -45.93 -4.14 19.51
C GLN A 865 -47.33 -4.75 19.40
N LEU A 866 -47.76 -5.09 18.18
CA LEU A 866 -49.15 -5.45 17.87
C LEU A 866 -49.37 -6.95 17.71
N GLN A 867 -48.35 -7.74 17.35
CA GLN A 867 -48.48 -9.19 17.17
C GLN A 867 -48.01 -9.92 18.42
N ARG A 868 -48.89 -10.06 19.42
CA ARG A 868 -48.55 -10.61 20.75
C ARG A 868 -49.16 -11.98 21.05
N LEU A 869 -49.99 -12.50 20.14
CA LEU A 869 -50.57 -13.83 20.24
C LEU A 869 -49.90 -14.77 19.24
N GLN A 870 -49.60 -15.97 19.71
CA GLN A 870 -49.19 -17.10 18.89
C GLN A 870 -50.18 -18.23 19.14
N HIS A 871 -50.66 -18.84 18.07
CA HIS A 871 -51.63 -19.91 18.06
C HIS A 871 -50.96 -21.19 17.57
N THR A 872 -51.15 -22.29 18.28
CA THR A 872 -50.61 -23.61 17.91
C THR A 872 -51.70 -24.65 18.07
N THR A 873 -51.85 -25.53 17.08
CA THR A 873 -52.79 -26.66 17.09
C THR A 873 -52.29 -27.73 16.13
N SER A 874 -52.94 -28.88 16.15
CA SER A 874 -52.68 -29.99 15.25
C SER A 874 -53.96 -30.30 14.48
N THR A 875 -53.84 -30.55 13.18
CA THR A 875 -54.96 -31.01 12.32
C THR A 875 -54.59 -32.35 11.71
N GLU A 876 -55.52 -33.02 11.05
CA GLU A 876 -55.19 -34.06 10.07
C GLU A 876 -54.47 -33.40 8.85
N MET A 877 -54.88 -33.74 7.62
CA MET A 877 -54.32 -33.14 6.40
C MET A 877 -54.88 -31.74 6.06
N ASP A 878 -55.84 -31.23 6.84
CA ASP A 878 -56.56 -29.98 6.54
C ASP A 878 -55.67 -28.74 6.49
N ALA A 879 -54.63 -28.67 7.32
CA ALA A 879 -53.70 -27.54 7.32
C ALA A 879 -52.87 -27.42 6.03
N LEU A 880 -52.69 -28.51 5.28
CA LEU A 880 -51.91 -28.53 4.04
C LEU A 880 -52.57 -27.73 2.90
N CYS A 881 -53.80 -27.25 3.10
CA CYS A 881 -54.47 -26.34 2.16
C CYS A 881 -53.94 -24.89 2.24
N TYR A 882 -53.07 -24.58 3.21
CA TYR A 882 -52.60 -23.22 3.47
C TYR A 882 -51.08 -23.10 3.31
N GLU A 883 -50.62 -21.90 2.98
CA GLU A 883 -49.20 -21.62 2.78
C GLU A 883 -48.63 -20.68 3.84
N PHE A 884 -47.30 -20.54 3.83
CA PHE A 884 -46.61 -19.60 4.70
C PHE A 884 -47.17 -18.18 4.52
N MET A 885 -47.43 -17.55 5.67
CA MET A 885 -47.99 -16.21 5.82
C MET A 885 -49.43 -16.06 5.30
N ASP A 886 -50.15 -17.12 4.93
CA ASP A 886 -51.57 -17.00 4.63
C ASP A 886 -52.36 -16.51 5.84
N ARG A 887 -53.32 -15.62 5.59
CA ARG A 887 -54.23 -15.16 6.63
C ARG A 887 -55.36 -16.19 6.75
N ILE A 888 -55.51 -16.77 7.93
CA ILE A 888 -56.58 -17.71 8.24
C ILE A 888 -57.33 -17.27 9.48
N VAL A 889 -58.55 -17.79 9.61
CA VAL A 889 -59.40 -17.60 10.79
C VAL A 889 -59.28 -18.83 11.69
N MET A 890 -58.91 -18.65 12.95
CA MET A 890 -58.86 -19.72 13.94
C MET A 890 -59.97 -19.56 14.99
N ALA A 891 -60.61 -20.66 15.40
CA ALA A 891 -61.64 -20.65 16.43
C ALA A 891 -61.38 -21.70 17.51
N ASP A 892 -61.81 -21.41 18.74
CA ASP A 892 -61.79 -22.33 19.89
C ASP A 892 -63.23 -22.73 20.29
N ASP A 893 -63.37 -23.76 21.11
CA ASP A 893 -64.65 -24.20 21.70
C ASP A 893 -64.82 -23.75 23.17
N ILE A 894 -64.05 -22.75 23.61
CA ILE A 894 -64.03 -22.33 25.02
C ILE A 894 -65.38 -21.68 25.38
N PRO A 895 -66.05 -22.13 26.47
CA PRO A 895 -67.28 -21.51 26.95
C PRO A 895 -67.14 -19.99 27.14
N GLY A 896 -68.01 -19.24 26.47
CA GLY A 896 -67.99 -17.76 26.46
C GLY A 896 -67.21 -17.15 25.29
N GLY A 897 -66.51 -17.94 24.48
CA GLY A 897 -65.84 -17.51 23.24
C GLY A 897 -66.77 -16.92 22.17
N GLN A 898 -68.09 -17.14 22.29
CA GLN A 898 -69.12 -16.74 21.32
C GLN A 898 -68.84 -17.25 19.90
N THR A 899 -68.30 -18.47 19.81
CA THR A 899 -68.15 -19.20 18.56
C THR A 899 -68.70 -20.62 18.70
N LEU A 900 -69.17 -21.18 17.60
CA LEU A 900 -69.61 -22.57 17.45
C LEU A 900 -69.15 -23.07 16.10
N SER A 901 -68.42 -24.18 16.06
CA SER A 901 -68.09 -24.86 14.81
C SER A 901 -68.95 -26.11 14.63
N CYS A 902 -69.56 -26.25 13.45
CA CYS A 902 -70.47 -27.33 13.11
C CYS A 902 -70.33 -27.77 11.64
N LEU A 903 -70.88 -28.94 11.33
CA LEU A 903 -70.97 -29.46 9.97
C LEU A 903 -72.28 -29.02 9.30
N ILE A 904 -72.23 -28.74 8.01
CA ILE A 904 -73.42 -28.57 7.17
C ILE A 904 -73.81 -29.96 6.66
N THR A 905 -74.89 -30.52 7.20
CA THR A 905 -75.33 -31.91 6.93
C THR A 905 -76.29 -32.02 5.75
N ASP A 906 -77.04 -30.96 5.45
CA ASP A 906 -77.89 -30.87 4.27
C ASP A 906 -77.98 -29.41 3.79
N MET A 907 -78.19 -29.22 2.50
CA MET A 907 -78.20 -27.90 1.87
C MET A 907 -79.16 -27.84 0.69
N THR A 908 -79.95 -26.76 0.63
CA THR A 908 -80.78 -26.40 -0.52
C THR A 908 -80.59 -24.93 -0.84
N TYR A 909 -80.60 -24.55 -2.12
CA TYR A 909 -80.44 -23.15 -2.51
C TYR A 909 -81.33 -22.77 -3.69
N ASP A 910 -81.63 -21.48 -3.77
CA ASP A 910 -82.29 -20.84 -4.90
C ASP A 910 -81.55 -19.54 -5.26
N SER A 911 -82.08 -18.75 -6.20
CA SER A 911 -81.45 -17.49 -6.65
C SER A 911 -81.42 -16.38 -5.59
N SER A 912 -82.00 -16.60 -4.40
CA SER A 912 -82.12 -15.62 -3.32
C SER A 912 -81.41 -16.03 -2.04
N LYS A 913 -81.41 -17.32 -1.69
CA LYS A 913 -80.84 -17.82 -0.42
C LYS A 913 -80.31 -19.24 -0.51
N ILE A 914 -79.42 -19.57 0.42
CA ILE A 914 -78.90 -20.91 0.69
C ILE A 914 -79.41 -21.29 2.09
N THR A 915 -80.17 -22.38 2.19
CA THR A 915 -80.69 -22.95 3.43
C THR A 915 -79.88 -24.19 3.81
N MET A 916 -79.41 -24.24 5.06
CA MET A 916 -78.44 -25.21 5.55
C MET A 916 -78.95 -25.84 6.85
N VAL A 917 -78.80 -27.16 6.96
CA VAL A 917 -79.07 -27.94 8.19
C VAL A 917 -77.75 -28.25 8.88
N LEU A 918 -77.65 -27.91 10.16
CA LEU A 918 -76.42 -28.00 10.95
C LEU A 918 -76.43 -29.22 11.88
N SER A 919 -75.25 -29.75 12.21
CA SER A 919 -75.09 -30.83 13.20
C SER A 919 -75.34 -30.38 14.64
N GLU A 920 -75.06 -29.12 14.97
CA GLU A 920 -75.23 -28.52 16.30
C GLU A 920 -76.11 -27.26 16.24
N PRO A 921 -76.92 -26.97 17.28
CA PRO A 921 -77.82 -25.82 17.28
C PRO A 921 -77.06 -24.51 17.58
N PRO A 922 -77.11 -23.49 16.71
CA PRO A 922 -76.43 -22.21 16.95
C PRO A 922 -77.05 -21.38 18.07
N ASP A 923 -76.21 -20.73 18.87
CA ASP A 923 -76.63 -19.84 19.95
C ASP A 923 -76.94 -18.42 19.43
N TRP A 924 -78.23 -18.18 19.17
CA TRP A 924 -78.73 -16.89 18.69
C TRP A 924 -78.68 -15.76 19.74
N SER A 925 -78.21 -16.02 20.97
CA SER A 925 -77.95 -14.96 21.95
C SER A 925 -76.70 -14.15 21.64
N PHE A 926 -75.84 -14.62 20.71
CA PHE A 926 -74.64 -13.92 20.28
C PHE A 926 -74.98 -12.55 19.70
N GLN A 927 -74.18 -11.54 20.05
CA GLN A 927 -74.39 -10.19 19.55
C GLN A 927 -74.07 -10.12 18.05
N ASN A 928 -75.03 -9.67 17.24
CA ASN A 928 -74.88 -9.56 15.79
C ASN A 928 -74.28 -10.82 15.14
N PRO A 929 -75.01 -11.96 15.13
CA PRO A 929 -74.49 -13.23 14.65
C PRO A 929 -73.99 -13.18 13.21
N ARG A 930 -72.94 -13.94 12.92
CA ARG A 930 -72.32 -14.13 11.61
C ARG A 930 -72.01 -15.61 11.40
N VAL A 931 -71.90 -15.99 10.13
CA VAL A 931 -71.40 -17.30 9.74
C VAL A 931 -70.23 -17.16 8.78
N ILE A 932 -69.24 -18.04 8.95
CA ILE A 932 -68.15 -18.25 8.01
C ILE A 932 -68.26 -19.71 7.58
N ILE A 933 -68.42 -19.93 6.28
CA ILE A 933 -68.44 -21.26 5.67
C ILE A 933 -67.03 -21.58 5.19
N ARG A 934 -66.51 -22.74 5.57
CA ARG A 934 -65.32 -23.35 4.99
C ARG A 934 -65.76 -24.32 3.90
N HIS A 935 -65.29 -24.03 2.70
CA HIS A 935 -65.46 -24.88 1.54
C HIS A 935 -64.63 -26.16 1.71
N GLN A 936 -64.99 -27.19 0.93
CA GLN A 936 -64.35 -28.51 0.99
C GLN A 936 -62.88 -28.48 0.49
N ASP A 937 -62.46 -27.41 -0.17
CA ASP A 937 -61.08 -27.16 -0.61
C ASP A 937 -60.26 -26.33 0.39
N GLY A 938 -60.79 -26.08 1.60
CA GLY A 938 -60.14 -25.29 2.65
C GLY A 938 -60.37 -23.79 2.56
N ARG A 939 -60.93 -23.26 1.46
CA ARG A 939 -61.22 -21.82 1.36
C ARG A 939 -62.28 -21.41 2.38
N ALA A 940 -62.13 -20.21 2.95
CA ALA A 940 -63.14 -19.62 3.83
C ALA A 940 -63.86 -18.47 3.13
N SER A 941 -65.18 -18.46 3.28
CA SER A 941 -66.03 -17.37 2.80
C SER A 941 -65.85 -16.08 3.64
N ALA A 942 -66.34 -14.96 3.12
CA ALA A 942 -66.51 -13.76 3.93
C ALA A 942 -67.56 -13.98 5.04
N MET A 943 -67.56 -13.15 6.08
CA MET A 943 -68.61 -13.23 7.12
C MET A 943 -69.98 -12.88 6.52
N VAL A 944 -70.91 -13.82 6.60
CA VAL A 944 -72.27 -13.66 6.09
C VAL A 944 -73.26 -13.51 7.25
N VAL A 945 -74.36 -12.78 7.02
CA VAL A 945 -75.43 -12.61 8.00
C VAL A 945 -76.41 -13.78 7.88
N PRO A 946 -76.56 -14.63 8.92
CA PRO A 946 -77.52 -15.72 8.89
C PRO A 946 -78.93 -15.25 9.30
N THR A 947 -79.95 -15.96 8.81
CA THR A 947 -81.35 -15.83 9.23
C THR A 947 -81.81 -17.15 9.85
N ARG A 948 -82.32 -17.10 11.08
CA ARG A 948 -82.82 -18.27 11.81
C ARG A 948 -84.08 -18.82 11.13
N ILE A 949 -84.14 -20.13 10.93
CA ILE A 949 -85.36 -20.83 10.50
C ILE A 949 -85.92 -21.64 11.67
N ASP A 950 -85.11 -22.51 12.27
CA ASP A 950 -85.43 -23.26 13.47
C ASP A 950 -84.17 -23.45 14.36
N ASP A 951 -84.11 -24.51 15.16
CA ASP A 951 -83.00 -24.77 16.09
C ASP A 951 -81.75 -25.34 15.41
N TYR A 952 -81.89 -26.04 14.27
CA TYR A 952 -80.76 -26.64 13.53
C TYR A 952 -80.65 -26.10 12.09
N THR A 953 -81.61 -25.30 11.65
CA THR A 953 -81.66 -24.78 10.28
C THR A 953 -81.48 -23.26 10.28
N LEU A 954 -80.57 -22.79 9.43
CA LEU A 954 -80.41 -21.38 9.12
C LEU A 954 -80.34 -21.14 7.61
N SER A 955 -80.48 -19.89 7.20
CA SER A 955 -80.25 -19.49 5.81
C SER A 955 -79.34 -18.29 5.69
N VAL A 956 -78.61 -18.21 4.58
CA VAL A 956 -77.80 -17.05 4.20
C VAL A 956 -78.23 -16.54 2.82
N PRO A 957 -78.02 -15.26 2.49
CA PRO A 957 -78.24 -14.75 1.13
C PRO A 957 -77.41 -15.54 0.11
N TYR A 958 -78.00 -15.84 -1.05
CA TYR A 958 -77.25 -16.45 -2.15
C TYR A 958 -76.15 -15.49 -2.63
N SER A 959 -74.95 -16.02 -2.81
CA SER A 959 -73.80 -15.31 -3.37
C SER A 959 -73.05 -16.27 -4.28
N ALA A 960 -72.74 -15.82 -5.51
CA ALA A 960 -71.92 -16.60 -6.43
C ALA A 960 -70.53 -16.90 -5.85
N ALA A 961 -70.03 -16.09 -4.91
CA ALA A 961 -68.76 -16.35 -4.22
C ALA A 961 -68.81 -17.53 -3.23
N LEU A 962 -70.00 -18.01 -2.86
CA LEU A 962 -70.15 -19.21 -2.01
C LEU A 962 -70.20 -20.50 -2.84
N GLU A 963 -70.36 -20.40 -4.16
CA GLU A 963 -70.33 -21.53 -5.10
C GLU A 963 -71.12 -22.78 -4.60
N PRO A 964 -72.37 -22.64 -4.10
CA PRO A 964 -73.12 -23.76 -3.52
C PRO A 964 -73.34 -24.92 -4.49
N GLU A 965 -73.33 -24.64 -5.81
CA GLU A 965 -73.35 -25.66 -6.86
C GLU A 965 -72.15 -26.62 -6.85
N LEU A 966 -71.04 -26.25 -6.21
CA LEU A 966 -69.83 -27.09 -6.10
C LEU A 966 -69.80 -27.93 -4.81
N TRP A 967 -70.77 -27.75 -3.90
CA TRP A 967 -70.74 -28.44 -2.60
C TRP A 967 -71.19 -29.89 -2.75
N ALA A 968 -70.30 -30.83 -2.47
CA ALA A 968 -70.59 -32.26 -2.50
C ALA A 968 -71.20 -32.71 -1.15
N MET A 969 -72.53 -32.66 -1.04
CA MET A 969 -73.25 -32.96 0.22
C MET A 969 -73.44 -34.46 0.51
N ASN A 970 -73.43 -35.32 -0.51
CA ASN A 970 -73.77 -36.74 -0.40
C ASN A 970 -72.66 -37.67 -0.95
N ASP A 971 -71.40 -37.26 -0.85
CA ASP A 971 -70.26 -38.08 -1.25
C ASP A 971 -69.63 -38.75 -0.02
N ALA A 972 -69.39 -40.06 -0.08
CA ALA A 972 -68.78 -40.80 1.02
C ALA A 972 -67.26 -40.55 1.14
N TYR A 973 -66.63 -39.95 0.12
CA TYR A 973 -65.20 -39.66 0.07
C TYR A 973 -64.86 -38.19 0.34
N ILE A 974 -65.85 -37.30 0.41
CA ILE A 974 -65.66 -35.87 0.64
C ILE A 974 -66.43 -35.48 1.90
N GLU A 975 -65.73 -34.87 2.86
CA GLU A 975 -66.35 -34.40 4.09
C GLU A 975 -67.32 -33.24 3.82
N PRO A 976 -68.41 -33.10 4.60
CA PRO A 976 -69.33 -31.99 4.45
C PRO A 976 -68.65 -30.64 4.69
N PRO A 977 -69.13 -29.54 4.07
CA PRO A 977 -68.65 -28.21 4.38
C PRO A 977 -68.81 -27.89 5.88
N ARG A 978 -67.86 -27.12 6.44
CA ARG A 978 -67.91 -26.69 7.85
C ARG A 978 -68.45 -25.27 7.96
N LEU A 979 -69.13 -24.97 9.06
CA LEU A 979 -69.68 -23.66 9.37
C LEU A 979 -69.22 -23.21 10.75
N LEU A 980 -68.66 -22.01 10.81
CA LEU A 980 -68.37 -21.30 12.04
C LEU A 980 -69.46 -20.26 12.28
N PHE A 981 -70.28 -20.45 13.31
CA PHE A 981 -71.25 -19.47 13.79
C PHE A 981 -70.61 -18.63 14.90
N CYS A 982 -70.54 -17.31 14.73
CA CYS A 982 -69.83 -16.43 15.66
C CYS A 982 -70.49 -15.05 15.84
N SER A 983 -70.07 -14.33 16.87
CA SER A 983 -70.40 -12.92 17.06
C SER A 983 -69.57 -12.03 16.14
N SER A 984 -70.17 -11.01 15.51
CA SER A 984 -69.36 -9.99 14.78
C SER A 984 -68.57 -9.05 15.70
N VAL A 985 -68.87 -9.04 17.00
CA VAL A 985 -68.19 -8.19 17.99
C VAL A 985 -67.01 -8.91 18.62
N ARG A 986 -67.07 -10.24 18.73
CA ARG A 986 -65.99 -11.10 19.20
C ARG A 986 -65.60 -12.03 18.06
N VAL A 987 -64.71 -11.52 17.22
CA VAL A 987 -64.26 -12.18 16.00
C VAL A 987 -63.34 -13.35 16.36
N PRO A 988 -63.44 -14.50 15.68
CA PRO A 988 -62.44 -15.56 15.75
C PRO A 988 -61.02 -15.03 15.51
N TYR A 989 -59.99 -15.74 15.96
CA TYR A 989 -58.62 -15.25 15.90
C TYR A 989 -58.16 -15.13 14.45
N ASP A 990 -57.90 -13.89 14.02
CA ASP A 990 -57.20 -13.62 12.77
C ASP A 990 -55.73 -13.98 12.94
N ALA A 991 -55.24 -14.96 12.18
CA ALA A 991 -53.88 -15.45 12.28
C ALA A 991 -53.18 -15.50 10.92
N LEU A 992 -51.85 -15.34 10.92
CA LEU A 992 -50.96 -15.59 9.79
C LEU A 992 -50.26 -16.92 10.02
N VAL A 993 -50.39 -17.85 9.09
CA VAL A 993 -49.68 -19.13 9.14
C VAL A 993 -48.17 -18.86 9.21
N GLY A 994 -47.53 -19.31 10.28
CA GLY A 994 -46.09 -19.20 10.47
C GLY A 994 -45.37 -20.47 10.04
N GLU A 995 -45.94 -21.63 10.36
CA GLU A 995 -45.35 -22.92 10.02
C GLU A 995 -46.42 -24.01 9.96
N ILE A 996 -46.26 -24.93 9.01
CA ILE A 996 -46.99 -26.18 8.95
C ILE A 996 -45.96 -27.31 8.92
N SER A 997 -46.04 -28.19 9.90
CA SER A 997 -45.12 -29.31 10.13
C SER A 997 -45.87 -30.63 9.94
N PRO A 998 -45.78 -31.28 8.75
CA PRO A 998 -46.43 -32.56 8.50
C PRO A 998 -45.74 -33.69 9.28
N GLY A 999 -46.53 -34.45 10.06
CA GLY A 999 -46.11 -35.64 10.78
C GLY A 999 -46.15 -36.90 9.93
N ASN A 1000 -45.41 -37.93 10.36
CA ASN A 1000 -45.36 -39.24 9.68
C ASN A 1000 -46.65 -40.07 9.85
N ASP A 1001 -47.55 -39.63 10.72
CA ASP A 1001 -48.82 -40.26 11.08
C ASP A 1001 -50.03 -39.64 10.35
N GLY A 1002 -49.82 -38.62 9.51
CA GLY A 1002 -50.89 -37.92 8.79
C GLY A 1002 -51.41 -36.68 9.50
N ILE A 1003 -50.94 -36.41 10.72
CA ILE A 1003 -51.27 -35.22 11.51
C ILE A 1003 -50.29 -34.11 11.15
N SER A 1004 -50.79 -32.89 10.93
CA SER A 1004 -49.98 -31.71 10.66
C SER A 1004 -50.07 -30.72 11.81
N GLN A 1005 -48.92 -30.37 12.40
CA GLN A 1005 -48.85 -29.31 13.40
C GLN A 1005 -48.85 -27.94 12.71
N VAL A 1006 -49.65 -27.01 13.20
CA VAL A 1006 -49.74 -25.65 12.68
C VAL A 1006 -49.37 -24.66 13.75
N THR A 1007 -48.48 -23.73 13.41
CA THR A 1007 -48.19 -22.55 14.22
C THR A 1007 -48.54 -21.30 13.42
N ALA A 1008 -49.28 -20.38 14.04
CA ALA A 1008 -49.68 -19.12 13.44
C ALA A 1008 -49.49 -17.95 14.40
N ILE A 1009 -49.20 -16.78 13.86
CA ILE A 1009 -49.04 -15.54 14.65
C ILE A 1009 -50.25 -14.65 14.43
N GLN A 1010 -50.56 -13.78 15.39
CA GLN A 1010 -51.66 -12.83 15.26
C GLN A 1010 -51.55 -11.99 13.98
N TYR A 1011 -52.60 -11.96 13.17
CA TYR A 1011 -52.74 -10.97 12.11
C TYR A 1011 -53.29 -9.67 12.70
N HIS A 1012 -52.60 -8.55 12.48
CA HIS A 1012 -53.07 -7.24 12.89
C HIS A 1012 -52.88 -6.23 11.75
N PRO A 1013 -53.95 -5.66 11.16
CA PRO A 1013 -53.82 -4.76 10.01
C PRO A 1013 -53.02 -3.49 10.33
N GLY A 1014 -53.03 -3.07 11.60
CA GLY A 1014 -52.22 -1.95 12.09
C GLY A 1014 -50.70 -2.15 11.92
N LYS A 1015 -50.20 -3.37 11.72
CA LYS A 1015 -48.78 -3.63 11.38
C LYS A 1015 -48.33 -2.89 10.11
N TYR A 1016 -49.26 -2.74 9.17
CA TYR A 1016 -49.02 -2.18 7.84
C TYR A 1016 -49.34 -0.69 7.74
N ALA A 1017 -49.63 -0.03 8.86
CA ALA A 1017 -50.10 1.36 8.88
C ALA A 1017 -49.13 2.36 8.24
N TYR A 1018 -47.83 2.03 8.17
CA TYR A 1018 -46.77 2.89 7.63
C TYR A 1018 -46.24 2.42 6.27
N ASP A 1019 -46.86 1.42 5.63
CA ASP A 1019 -46.37 0.86 4.35
C ASP A 1019 -46.32 1.90 3.21
N ASP A 1020 -47.06 3.01 3.34
CA ASP A 1020 -47.11 4.15 2.41
C ASP A 1020 -46.53 5.45 2.97
N ALA A 1021 -45.87 5.39 4.14
CA ALA A 1021 -45.34 6.58 4.80
C ALA A 1021 -44.06 7.12 4.13
N THR A 1022 -43.81 8.40 4.33
CA THR A 1022 -42.51 9.05 4.04
C THR A 1022 -41.77 9.25 5.36
N TYR A 1023 -40.45 9.14 5.34
CA TYR A 1023 -39.63 9.30 6.52
C TYR A 1023 -39.74 10.75 7.06
N PRO A 1024 -40.12 10.95 8.33
CA PRO A 1024 -40.28 12.30 8.89
C PRO A 1024 -38.94 12.98 9.25
N GLY A 1025 -37.80 12.31 9.10
CA GLY A 1025 -36.49 12.77 9.56
C GLY A 1025 -36.11 12.23 10.94
N ASP A 1026 -34.84 12.42 11.32
CA ASP A 1026 -34.33 12.02 12.63
C ASP A 1026 -35.02 12.82 13.75
N VAL A 1027 -35.32 12.12 14.85
CA VAL A 1027 -35.86 12.77 16.04
C VAL A 1027 -34.69 13.38 16.82
N ALA A 1028 -34.80 14.67 17.16
CA ALA A 1028 -33.75 15.45 17.81
C ALA A 1028 -33.45 15.05 19.25
#